data_AF-J0U827-F1
#
_entry.id   AF-J0U827-F1
#
_cell.length_a   1.000
_cell.length_b   1.000
_cell.length_c   1.000
_cell.angle_alpha   90.00
_cell.angle_beta   90.00
_cell.angle_gamma   90.00
#
_symmetry.space_group_name_H-M   'P 1'
#
loop_
_entity.id
_entity.type
_entity.pdbx_description
1 polymer ?
#
loop_
_entity_poly.entity_id
_entity_poly.type
_entity_poly.pdbx_seq_one_letter_code
_entity_poly.pdbx_strand_id
1 'polypeptide(L)'
;MSYTLQLWEKPVDWPWPTTKKEADAQFERVSDSAPPGQNPKFLEWGRVLQERYPEAMDVWLDGSEDGVTEDATLGFGINTRTEHWDAAFNLAWEQATLRGLSLYDPQSGVHYLGNGDVPEEPDLQVRFAVQARERGDEASAWTEYRRWAARGNPHALYAMGRALRFGTMGQRRHFDLAAALQVMGAHDAPTRQDAQAFYERFPIEAKGRIQTLMARLKSASGDMLLTIVDGERKALDDAFTHNEQMMLYTRKRIEAADALEAIALQGHEVAAFQYALEVVIGWEEPNYENARYWCQRAVDWDHEPAKRLFALMHERGWGGPVDMALAAKWNAAAKDQWQQEQKLRQAREEAESPGGLSLAPMAPSAPAMAPVVWTGSVTRDLVGWFAREGNPHAAFHLGTSDQYGRDGGLVNLAQARDWYAQAAEAGHADATYNLGVFIEDGTGGPRDAQVAKALFMLANTRGTTRRVDDLKIAPHEQGPVRALVAALREPGRLRAVLREKGLGAGASPAVAGMGGSAGTAVAGGAAAALSASDWGRTGGAPAAPATAAPQGPAPARSRGRIDDREAEDDPADDPRYRNTTFSLHLGHLALVIGAANVVLLILFFKEGASFRRGMAVMGLIAAFGAWRTGRDFDWAPAARAAVAVVAAIPIVGMAVSVWMLVRAFRGRV
;
A
#
# COMPACT_ATOMS: atom_id res chain seq x y z
N MET A 1 42.57 -16.99 40.50
CA MET A 1 43.09 -17.51 39.23
C MET A 1 42.67 -16.48 38.19
N SER A 2 43.55 -16.12 37.26
CA SER A 2 43.15 -15.28 36.13
C SER A 2 42.57 -16.17 35.03
N TYR A 3 41.41 -15.80 34.50
CA TYR A 3 40.87 -16.38 33.26
C TYR A 3 41.43 -15.57 32.11
N THR A 4 42.21 -16.21 31.22
CA THR A 4 42.90 -15.51 30.14
C THR A 4 42.07 -15.56 28.86
N LEU A 5 41.90 -14.40 28.23
CA LEU A 5 41.24 -14.22 26.94
C LEU A 5 42.19 -13.49 25.97
N GLN A 6 41.94 -13.62 24.68
CA GLN A 6 42.73 -12.96 23.63
C GLN A 6 41.83 -12.07 22.77
N LEU A 7 42.20 -10.81 22.64
CA LEU A 7 41.53 -9.80 21.83
C LEU A 7 42.22 -9.74 20.46
N TRP A 8 41.46 -9.69 19.38
CA TRP A 8 42.01 -9.59 18.03
C TRP A 8 41.09 -8.77 17.13
N GLU A 9 41.64 -8.21 16.05
CA GLU A 9 40.87 -7.48 15.05
C GLU A 9 40.96 -8.18 13.69
N LYS A 10 39.80 -8.42 13.07
CA LYS A 10 39.73 -8.92 11.71
C LYS A 10 40.09 -7.80 10.73
N PRO A 11 40.99 -8.02 9.74
CA PRO A 11 41.21 -7.08 8.65
C PRO A 11 39.91 -6.69 7.93
N VAL A 12 39.80 -5.44 7.48
CA VAL A 12 38.56 -4.89 6.89
C VAL A 12 38.08 -5.73 5.70
N ASP A 13 39.00 -6.15 4.84
CA ASP A 13 38.69 -6.86 3.59
C ASP A 13 38.36 -8.35 3.77
N TRP A 14 38.49 -8.90 4.99
CA TRP A 14 38.20 -10.31 5.24
C TRP A 14 36.71 -10.52 5.49
N PRO A 15 36.12 -11.64 5.03
CA PRO A 15 34.75 -11.99 5.39
C PRO A 15 34.67 -12.37 6.88
N TRP A 16 33.53 -12.12 7.51
CA TRP A 16 33.27 -12.66 8.85
C TRP A 16 33.24 -14.19 8.80
N PRO A 17 33.95 -14.89 9.72
CA PRO A 17 33.89 -16.34 9.79
C PRO A 17 32.50 -16.78 10.25
N THR A 18 31.97 -17.81 9.60
CA THR A 18 30.62 -18.37 9.85
C THR A 18 30.67 -19.73 10.54
N THR A 19 31.87 -20.28 10.71
CA THR A 19 32.11 -21.54 11.40
C THR A 19 33.32 -21.40 12.31
N LYS A 20 33.37 -22.20 13.38
CA LYS A 20 34.53 -22.31 14.26
C LYS A 20 35.84 -22.49 13.48
N LYS A 21 35.85 -23.40 12.52
CA LYS A 21 37.03 -23.68 11.69
C LYS A 21 37.53 -22.45 10.92
N GLU A 22 36.60 -21.62 10.42
CA GLU A 22 36.96 -20.37 9.75
C GLU A 22 37.47 -19.32 10.75
N ALA A 23 36.87 -19.26 11.96
CA ALA A 23 37.29 -18.34 13.01
C ALA A 23 38.70 -18.70 13.54
N ASP A 24 38.95 -19.98 13.83
CA ASP A 24 40.26 -20.50 14.21
C ASP A 24 41.32 -20.15 13.14
N ALA A 25 41.04 -20.45 11.87
CA ALA A 25 41.97 -20.17 10.78
C ALA A 25 42.24 -18.67 10.57
N GLN A 26 41.24 -17.81 10.81
CA GLN A 26 41.45 -16.35 10.75
C GLN A 26 42.25 -15.86 11.95
N PHE A 27 41.94 -16.33 13.15
CA PHE A 27 42.65 -15.98 14.38
C PHE A 27 44.13 -16.38 14.30
N GLU A 28 44.43 -17.62 13.92
CA GLU A 28 45.81 -18.11 13.71
C GLU A 28 46.55 -17.22 12.71
N ARG A 29 45.91 -16.89 11.59
CA ARG A 29 46.51 -16.06 10.54
C ARG A 29 46.75 -14.61 11.00
N VAL A 30 45.95 -14.09 11.93
CA VAL A 30 46.18 -12.78 12.57
C VAL A 30 47.31 -12.89 13.60
N SER A 31 47.30 -13.92 14.44
CA SER A 31 48.34 -14.17 15.46
C SER A 31 49.72 -14.36 14.84
N ASP A 32 49.81 -14.98 13.65
CA ASP A 32 51.06 -15.22 12.92
C ASP A 32 51.49 -14.01 12.07
N SER A 33 50.67 -12.97 11.98
CA SER A 33 50.96 -11.79 11.15
C SER A 33 51.94 -10.84 11.85
N ALA A 34 52.74 -10.12 11.06
CA ALA A 34 53.68 -9.15 11.61
C ALA A 34 52.92 -8.01 12.34
N PRO A 35 53.40 -7.58 13.52
CA PRO A 35 52.91 -6.42 14.26
C PRO A 35 52.52 -5.25 13.37
N PRO A 36 51.23 -4.87 13.25
CA PRO A 36 50.84 -3.69 12.48
C PRO A 36 51.18 -2.37 13.20
N GLY A 37 51.84 -2.42 14.37
CA GLY A 37 51.90 -1.31 15.32
C GLY A 37 50.65 -1.26 16.21
N GLN A 38 50.75 -0.51 17.30
CA GLN A 38 49.76 -0.49 18.39
C GLN A 38 48.32 -0.25 17.89
N ASN A 39 47.42 -1.19 18.13
CA ASN A 39 46.01 -1.03 17.81
C ASN A 39 45.33 -0.09 18.83
N PRO A 40 44.91 1.14 18.45
CA PRO A 40 44.35 2.10 19.40
C PRO A 40 43.05 1.61 20.04
N LYS A 41 42.33 0.69 19.39
CA LYS A 41 41.09 0.11 19.91
C LYS A 41 41.34 -0.78 21.13
N PHE A 42 42.49 -1.48 21.18
CA PHE A 42 42.85 -2.33 22.31
C PHE A 42 43.09 -1.50 23.58
N LEU A 43 43.80 -0.38 23.45
CA LEU A 43 44.04 0.56 24.55
C LEU A 43 42.74 1.17 25.08
N GLU A 44 41.89 1.63 24.17
CA GLU A 44 40.63 2.26 24.56
C GLU A 44 39.70 1.26 25.25
N TRP A 45 39.65 0.02 24.75
CA TRP A 45 38.94 -1.09 25.35
C TRP A 45 39.44 -1.38 26.78
N GLY A 46 40.76 -1.50 26.96
CA GLY A 46 41.37 -1.76 28.26
C GLY A 46 41.07 -0.66 29.28
N ARG A 47 41.17 0.61 28.86
CA ARG A 47 40.86 1.77 29.72
C ARG A 47 39.42 1.73 30.26
N VAL A 48 38.43 1.47 29.41
CA VAL A 48 37.02 1.43 29.83
C VAL A 48 36.77 0.35 30.87
N LEU A 49 37.42 -0.81 30.72
CA LEU A 49 37.24 -1.92 31.65
C LEU A 49 37.94 -1.68 32.99
N GLN A 50 39.12 -1.07 32.96
CA GLN A 50 39.85 -0.73 34.18
C GLN A 50 39.18 0.40 34.96
N GLU A 51 38.55 1.37 34.29
CA GLU A 51 37.73 2.41 34.94
C GLU A 51 36.49 1.82 35.64
N ARG A 52 35.84 0.82 35.03
CA ARG A 52 34.58 0.26 35.55
C ARG A 52 34.79 -0.85 36.58
N TYR A 53 35.81 -1.68 36.42
CA TYR A 53 36.10 -2.83 37.28
C TYR A 53 37.61 -2.95 37.59
N PRO A 54 38.19 -2.00 38.33
CA PRO A 54 39.63 -1.95 38.59
C PRO A 54 40.17 -3.16 39.37
N GLU A 55 39.34 -3.81 40.19
CA GLU A 55 39.74 -4.96 41.03
C GLU A 55 39.42 -6.33 40.39
N ALA A 56 38.62 -6.33 39.31
CA ALA A 56 38.21 -7.57 38.62
C ALA A 56 39.01 -7.84 37.35
N MET A 57 39.66 -6.83 36.77
CA MET A 57 40.41 -6.96 35.53
C MET A 57 41.91 -6.89 35.83
N ASP A 58 42.64 -7.94 35.45
CA ASP A 58 44.10 -7.94 35.47
C ASP A 58 44.55 -7.92 34.01
N VAL A 59 44.55 -6.71 33.44
CA VAL A 59 44.90 -6.52 32.03
C VAL A 59 46.42 -6.59 31.91
N TRP A 60 46.93 -7.80 31.66
CA TRP A 60 48.31 -8.04 31.27
C TRP A 60 48.51 -7.53 29.84
N LEU A 61 48.65 -6.21 29.68
CA LEU A 61 49.19 -5.63 28.45
C LEU A 61 50.60 -6.20 28.32
N ASP A 62 50.79 -7.17 27.44
CA ASP A 62 52.08 -7.87 27.31
C ASP A 62 53.23 -6.88 27.16
N GLY A 63 54.16 -6.91 28.11
CA GLY A 63 55.58 -6.69 27.82
C GLY A 63 56.19 -5.31 28.01
N SER A 64 55.47 -4.26 28.40
CA SER A 64 56.12 -3.02 28.83
C SER A 64 55.44 -2.42 30.06
N GLU A 65 56.26 -1.94 31.00
CA GLU A 65 55.81 -1.12 32.15
C GLU A 65 55.03 0.14 31.70
N ASP A 66 55.00 0.42 30.40
CA ASP A 66 54.32 1.51 29.72
C ASP A 66 52.98 1.12 29.03
N GLY A 67 52.54 -0.15 29.11
CA GLY A 67 51.23 -0.59 28.59
C GLY A 67 51.16 -0.72 27.06
N VAL A 68 52.28 -1.00 26.41
CA VAL A 68 52.41 -1.12 24.94
C VAL A 68 52.68 -2.58 24.56
N THR A 69 51.77 -3.18 23.79
CA THR A 69 51.98 -4.45 23.05
C THR A 69 52.12 -4.14 21.56
N GLU A 70 53.07 -4.80 20.90
CA GLU A 70 53.24 -4.76 19.45
C GLU A 70 52.47 -5.89 18.75
N ASP A 71 51.86 -6.80 19.50
CA ASP A 71 51.26 -8.01 18.93
C ASP A 71 49.95 -7.71 18.18
N ALA A 72 49.68 -8.52 17.15
CA ALA A 72 48.43 -8.48 16.41
C ALA A 72 47.21 -8.95 17.24
N THR A 73 47.46 -9.52 18.43
CA THR A 73 46.44 -9.94 19.41
C THR A 73 46.84 -9.45 20.80
N LEU A 74 45.88 -9.13 21.67
CA LEU A 74 46.13 -8.72 23.04
C LEU A 74 45.57 -9.75 24.03
N GLY A 75 46.44 -10.38 24.81
CA GLY A 75 46.03 -11.20 25.95
C GLY A 75 45.55 -10.34 27.12
N PHE A 76 44.54 -10.78 27.86
CA PHE A 76 44.15 -10.16 29.13
C PHE A 76 43.56 -11.18 30.10
N GLY A 77 43.69 -10.90 31.40
CA GLY A 77 43.15 -11.72 32.47
C GLY A 77 41.93 -11.08 33.11
N ILE A 78 40.93 -11.88 33.46
CA ILE A 78 39.87 -11.46 34.36
C ILE A 78 39.95 -12.31 35.64
N ASN A 79 39.88 -11.66 36.79
CA ASN A 79 40.01 -12.30 38.09
C ASN A 79 38.73 -13.08 38.43
N THR A 80 38.85 -14.41 38.43
CA THR A 80 37.74 -15.34 38.68
C THR A 80 37.29 -15.40 40.14
N ARG A 81 38.00 -14.72 41.06
CA ARG A 81 37.61 -14.65 42.48
C ARG A 81 36.68 -13.48 42.81
N THR A 82 36.35 -12.65 41.83
CA THR A 82 35.43 -11.53 42.05
C THR A 82 33.98 -11.99 41.92
N GLU A 83 33.09 -11.45 42.74
CA GLU A 83 31.64 -11.66 42.61
C GLU A 83 31.06 -11.04 41.32
N HIS A 84 31.88 -10.29 40.57
CA HIS A 84 31.51 -9.57 39.35
C HIS A 84 32.00 -10.25 38.07
N TRP A 85 32.46 -11.50 38.12
CA TRP A 85 33.00 -12.22 36.96
C TRP A 85 32.11 -12.11 35.71
N ASP A 86 30.84 -12.51 35.82
CA ASP A 86 29.90 -12.50 34.69
C ASP A 86 29.65 -11.08 34.17
N ALA A 87 29.57 -10.09 35.06
CA ALA A 87 29.34 -8.70 34.69
C ALA A 87 30.57 -8.08 33.99
N ALA A 88 31.78 -8.42 34.46
CA ALA A 88 33.04 -7.98 33.88
C ALA A 88 33.27 -8.63 32.50
N PHE A 89 33.02 -9.93 32.37
CA PHE A 89 33.09 -10.63 31.08
C PHE A 89 32.09 -10.06 30.06
N ASN A 90 30.83 -9.88 30.47
CA ASN A 90 29.80 -9.31 29.59
C ASN A 90 30.15 -7.89 29.13
N LEU A 91 30.69 -7.05 30.03
CA LEU A 91 31.18 -5.72 29.65
C LEU A 91 32.39 -5.80 28.73
N ALA A 92 33.34 -6.69 28.99
CA ALA A 92 34.51 -6.91 28.16
C ALA A 92 34.13 -7.28 26.73
N TRP A 93 33.19 -8.22 26.59
CA TRP A 93 32.63 -8.58 25.30
C TRP A 93 31.90 -7.42 24.64
N GLU A 94 30.98 -6.75 25.34
CA GLU A 94 30.25 -5.61 24.79
C GLU A 94 31.20 -4.51 24.28
N GLN A 95 32.21 -4.15 25.07
CA GLN A 95 33.17 -3.11 24.70
C GLN A 95 34.08 -3.53 23.54
N ALA A 96 34.42 -4.81 23.43
CA ALA A 96 35.19 -5.34 22.30
C ALA A 96 34.36 -5.21 21.02
N THR A 97 33.12 -5.69 21.06
CA THR A 97 32.19 -5.63 19.93
C THR A 97 31.84 -4.19 19.53
N LEU A 98 31.68 -3.27 20.48
CA LEU A 98 31.46 -1.84 20.17
C LEU A 98 32.59 -1.24 19.31
N ARG A 99 33.79 -1.80 19.38
CA ARG A 99 34.98 -1.36 18.65
C ARG A 99 35.30 -2.23 17.42
N GLY A 100 34.47 -3.25 17.16
CA GLY A 100 34.68 -4.22 16.08
C GLY A 100 35.79 -5.24 16.37
N LEU A 101 36.12 -5.43 17.65
CA LEU A 101 37.12 -6.39 18.11
C LEU A 101 36.48 -7.72 18.47
N SER A 102 37.21 -8.80 18.23
CA SER A 102 36.83 -10.17 18.55
C SER A 102 37.56 -10.65 19.81
N LEU A 103 36.89 -11.47 20.63
CA LEU A 103 37.49 -12.18 21.75
C LEU A 103 37.61 -13.66 21.40
N TYR A 104 38.78 -14.23 21.66
CA TYR A 104 39.01 -15.66 21.64
C TYR A 104 39.22 -16.13 23.08
N ASP A 105 38.53 -17.20 23.44
CA ASP A 105 38.73 -17.90 24.70
C ASP A 105 39.57 -19.16 24.47
N PRO A 106 40.86 -19.16 24.86
CA PRO A 106 41.74 -20.30 24.65
C PRO A 106 41.36 -21.55 25.46
N GLN A 107 40.56 -21.40 26.53
CA GLN A 107 40.18 -22.53 27.38
C GLN A 107 39.00 -23.31 26.80
N SER A 108 37.99 -22.60 26.29
CA SER A 108 36.82 -23.20 25.64
C SER A 108 37.00 -23.37 24.12
N GLY A 109 37.91 -22.60 23.53
CA GLY A 109 38.11 -22.48 22.09
C GLY A 109 36.95 -21.80 21.39
N VAL A 110 36.26 -20.86 22.05
CA VAL A 110 35.11 -20.12 21.51
C VAL A 110 35.55 -18.74 21.00
N HIS A 111 34.98 -18.30 19.88
CA HIS A 111 35.23 -16.98 19.31
C HIS A 111 34.00 -16.09 19.43
N TYR A 112 34.13 -15.00 20.17
CA TYR A 112 33.14 -13.93 20.23
C TYR A 112 33.53 -12.83 19.24
N LEU A 113 32.94 -12.83 18.05
CA LEU A 113 33.36 -11.98 16.95
C LEU A 113 32.91 -10.52 17.13
N GLY A 114 33.64 -9.60 16.52
CA GLY A 114 33.35 -8.16 16.57
C GLY A 114 32.02 -7.73 15.95
N ASN A 115 31.34 -8.59 15.19
CA ASN A 115 29.96 -8.41 14.74
C ASN A 115 28.92 -9.01 15.70
N GLY A 116 29.33 -9.55 16.85
CA GLY A 116 28.48 -10.22 17.85
C GLY A 116 28.13 -11.67 17.53
N ASP A 117 28.63 -12.18 16.40
CA ASP A 117 28.47 -13.58 16.05
C ASP A 117 29.39 -14.43 16.92
N VAL A 118 28.92 -15.63 17.26
CA VAL A 118 29.64 -16.61 18.07
C VAL A 118 29.42 -17.94 17.35
N PRO A 119 30.29 -18.29 16.37
CA PRO A 119 30.05 -19.41 15.46
C PRO A 119 29.77 -20.75 16.18
N GLU A 120 30.28 -20.89 17.41
CA GLU A 120 30.11 -22.05 18.29
C GLU A 120 28.81 -22.01 19.10
N GLU A 121 28.27 -20.82 19.38
CA GLU A 121 27.14 -20.61 20.30
C GLU A 121 26.07 -19.68 19.67
N PRO A 122 25.22 -20.20 18.77
CA PRO A 122 24.22 -19.40 18.06
C PRO A 122 23.21 -18.70 18.99
N ASP A 123 22.97 -19.25 20.18
CA ASP A 123 22.03 -18.68 21.16
C ASP A 123 22.57 -17.41 21.84
N LEU A 124 23.90 -17.26 21.94
CA LEU A 124 24.51 -16.08 22.58
C LEU A 124 24.41 -14.82 21.73
N GLN A 125 24.37 -14.97 20.40
CA GLN A 125 24.51 -13.89 19.43
C GLN A 125 23.34 -12.90 19.42
N VAL A 126 22.15 -13.39 19.77
CA VAL A 126 20.90 -12.63 19.80
C VAL A 126 20.17 -12.76 21.13
N ARG A 127 20.88 -13.23 22.18
CA ARG A 127 20.27 -13.57 23.48
C ARG A 127 19.43 -12.43 24.07
N PHE A 128 19.88 -11.19 23.95
CA PHE A 128 19.13 -10.04 24.48
C PHE A 128 17.85 -9.77 23.69
N ALA A 129 17.90 -9.94 22.37
CA ALA A 129 16.73 -9.86 21.52
C ALA A 129 15.76 -11.01 21.81
N VAL A 130 16.27 -12.24 22.01
CA VAL A 130 15.46 -13.42 22.37
C VAL A 130 14.81 -13.23 23.74
N GLN A 131 15.56 -12.81 24.76
CA GLN A 131 15.05 -12.52 26.10
C GLN A 131 14.02 -11.36 26.10
N ALA A 132 14.21 -10.34 25.26
CA ALA A 132 13.21 -9.29 25.09
C ALA A 132 11.91 -9.88 24.51
N ARG A 133 11.99 -10.75 23.50
CA ARG A 133 10.83 -11.44 22.93
C ARG A 133 10.14 -12.38 23.93
N GLU A 134 10.90 -13.13 24.72
CA GLU A 134 10.34 -14.01 25.76
C GLU A 134 9.58 -13.23 26.83
N ARG A 135 9.99 -11.98 27.09
CA ARG A 135 9.29 -11.04 27.98
C ARG A 135 8.14 -10.29 27.30
N GLY A 136 7.89 -10.52 26.01
CA GLY A 136 6.87 -9.82 25.22
C GLY A 136 7.26 -8.38 24.81
N ASP A 137 8.52 -7.98 25.03
CA ASP A 137 9.03 -6.67 24.64
C ASP A 137 9.54 -6.69 23.18
N GLU A 138 8.58 -6.61 22.26
CA GLU A 138 8.82 -6.59 20.82
C GLU A 138 9.67 -5.40 20.36
N ALA A 139 9.51 -4.24 21.00
CA ALA A 139 10.21 -3.01 20.63
C ALA A 139 11.70 -3.09 20.97
N SER A 140 12.05 -3.58 22.16
CA SER A 140 13.44 -3.81 22.53
C SER A 140 14.07 -4.91 21.69
N ALA A 141 13.33 -5.98 21.38
CA ALA A 141 13.82 -7.03 20.50
C ALA A 141 14.20 -6.51 19.11
N TRP A 142 13.34 -5.70 18.50
CA TRP A 142 13.61 -5.07 17.20
C TRP A 142 14.82 -4.14 17.27
N THR A 143 14.92 -3.32 18.32
CA THR A 143 16.08 -2.43 18.55
C THR A 143 17.39 -3.21 18.64
N GLU A 144 17.41 -4.32 19.38
CA GLU A 144 18.59 -5.17 19.49
C GLU A 144 18.96 -5.83 18.16
N TYR A 145 17.99 -6.38 17.42
CA TYR A 145 18.29 -6.92 16.08
C TYR A 145 18.84 -5.86 15.14
N ARG A 146 18.35 -4.62 15.18
CA ARG A 146 18.90 -3.52 14.37
C ARG A 146 20.34 -3.19 14.76
N ARG A 147 20.63 -3.12 16.06
CA ARG A 147 21.97 -2.88 16.59
C ARG A 147 22.96 -3.92 16.04
N TRP A 148 22.57 -5.18 16.01
CA TRP A 148 23.40 -6.28 15.51
C TRP A 148 23.48 -6.34 13.97
N ALA A 149 22.37 -6.09 13.28
CA ALA A 149 22.34 -6.05 11.82
C ALA A 149 23.21 -4.92 11.24
N ALA A 150 23.27 -3.76 11.90
CA ALA A 150 24.20 -2.68 11.53
C ALA A 150 25.67 -3.13 11.54
N ARG A 151 26.01 -4.11 12.38
CA ARG A 151 27.36 -4.68 12.46
C ARG A 151 27.59 -5.84 11.49
N GLY A 152 26.60 -6.17 10.66
CA GLY A 152 26.67 -7.28 9.71
C GLY A 152 26.45 -8.64 10.37
N ASN A 153 25.80 -8.70 11.54
CA ASN A 153 25.46 -9.97 12.17
C ASN A 153 24.42 -10.74 11.31
N PRO A 154 24.73 -11.95 10.82
CA PRO A 154 23.85 -12.68 9.92
C PRO A 154 22.56 -13.14 10.60
N HIS A 155 22.61 -13.55 11.87
CA HIS A 155 21.43 -13.94 12.65
C HIS A 155 20.45 -12.79 12.82
N ALA A 156 20.97 -11.58 13.07
CA ALA A 156 20.15 -10.38 13.21
C ALA A 156 19.52 -9.95 11.87
N LEU A 157 20.27 -9.98 10.77
CA LEU A 157 19.73 -9.73 9.43
C LEU A 157 18.62 -10.72 9.08
N TYR A 158 18.84 -12.02 9.34
CA TYR A 158 17.84 -13.04 9.10
C TYR A 158 16.60 -12.86 9.97
N ALA A 159 16.78 -12.55 11.26
CA ALA A 159 15.67 -12.28 12.19
C ALA A 159 14.86 -11.05 11.77
N MET A 160 15.51 -9.95 11.35
CA MET A 160 14.84 -8.78 10.81
C MET A 160 14.06 -9.11 9.54
N GLY A 161 14.67 -9.86 8.62
CA GLY A 161 14.00 -10.33 7.42
C GLY A 161 12.80 -11.23 7.74
N ARG A 162 12.88 -12.07 8.79
CA ARG A 162 11.72 -12.84 9.28
C ARG A 162 10.64 -11.95 9.89
N ALA A 163 10.99 -10.94 10.67
CA ALA A 163 10.03 -10.00 11.22
C ALA A 163 9.25 -9.29 10.10
N LEU A 164 9.94 -8.85 9.05
CA LEU A 164 9.31 -8.22 7.88
C LEU A 164 8.57 -9.21 6.97
N ARG A 165 8.94 -10.50 6.95
CA ARG A 165 8.19 -11.54 6.22
C ARG A 165 6.87 -11.86 6.91
N PHE A 166 6.88 -11.93 8.24
CA PHE A 166 5.75 -12.42 9.02
C PHE A 166 4.93 -11.30 9.69
N GLY A 167 5.41 -10.06 9.67
CA GLY A 167 4.76 -8.92 10.31
C GLY A 167 4.83 -8.99 11.83
N THR A 168 5.99 -9.33 12.39
CA THR A 168 6.20 -9.45 13.84
C THR A 168 7.08 -8.33 14.37
N MET A 169 7.18 -8.21 15.70
CA MET A 169 8.00 -7.18 16.37
C MET A 169 7.52 -5.75 16.08
N GLY A 170 6.20 -5.55 15.99
CA GLY A 170 5.59 -4.28 15.58
C GLY A 170 5.92 -3.81 14.15
N GLN A 171 6.46 -4.68 13.29
CA GLN A 171 6.80 -4.33 11.91
C GLN A 171 5.68 -4.75 10.94
N ARG A 172 5.34 -3.87 10.00
CA ARG A 172 4.50 -4.25 8.84
C ARG A 172 5.26 -5.19 7.91
N ARG A 173 4.52 -5.96 7.13
CA ARG A 173 5.12 -6.88 6.16
C ARG A 173 5.74 -6.12 5.01
N HIS A 174 6.92 -6.57 4.59
CA HIS A 174 7.62 -6.03 3.43
C HIS A 174 8.43 -7.15 2.77
N PHE A 175 7.86 -7.80 1.76
CA PHE A 175 8.39 -9.03 1.18
C PHE A 175 9.70 -8.84 0.44
N ASP A 176 9.83 -7.78 -0.38
CA ASP A 176 11.06 -7.55 -1.15
C ASP A 176 12.26 -7.33 -0.19
N LEU A 177 12.08 -6.49 0.83
CA LEU A 177 13.08 -6.24 1.88
C LEU A 177 13.33 -7.47 2.77
N ALA A 178 12.27 -8.19 3.14
CA ALA A 178 12.37 -9.42 3.92
C ALA A 178 13.19 -10.49 3.21
N ALA A 179 12.96 -10.68 1.90
CA ALA A 179 13.68 -11.65 1.10
C ALA A 179 15.16 -11.25 0.96
N ALA A 180 15.44 -9.97 0.72
CA ALA A 180 16.81 -9.46 0.66
C ALA A 180 17.57 -9.74 1.98
N LEU A 181 16.99 -9.38 3.12
CA LEU A 181 17.59 -9.56 4.44
C LEU A 181 17.74 -11.04 4.83
N GLN A 182 16.77 -11.91 4.53
CA GLN A 182 16.86 -13.34 4.81
C GLN A 182 17.97 -14.01 3.99
N VAL A 183 18.08 -13.68 2.70
CA VAL A 183 19.15 -14.22 1.86
C VAL A 183 20.52 -13.72 2.32
N MET A 184 20.62 -12.46 2.78
CA MET A 184 21.86 -11.91 3.34
C MET A 184 22.25 -12.52 4.69
N GLY A 185 21.27 -12.82 5.54
CA GLY A 185 21.49 -13.33 6.90
C GLY A 185 21.51 -14.86 7.03
N ALA A 186 21.30 -15.61 5.95
CA ALA A 186 21.29 -17.06 5.98
C ALA A 186 22.69 -17.64 6.25
N HIS A 187 22.88 -18.25 7.42
CA HIS A 187 24.19 -18.67 7.95
C HIS A 187 24.32 -20.20 8.01
N ASP A 188 23.26 -20.93 8.32
CA ASP A 188 23.25 -22.39 8.38
C ASP A 188 22.46 -23.02 7.21
N ALA A 189 22.49 -24.35 7.10
CA ALA A 189 21.75 -25.06 6.05
C ALA A 189 20.22 -24.85 6.13
N PRO A 190 19.58 -24.94 7.31
CA PRO A 190 18.15 -24.64 7.45
C PRO A 190 17.75 -23.23 7.01
N THR A 191 18.47 -22.19 7.46
CA THR A 191 18.17 -20.79 7.11
C THR A 191 18.42 -20.50 5.65
N ARG A 192 19.46 -21.10 5.03
CA ARG A 192 19.68 -21.03 3.58
C ARG A 192 18.55 -21.69 2.79
N GLN A 193 18.07 -22.84 3.25
CA GLN A 193 16.94 -23.52 2.62
C GLN A 193 15.65 -22.69 2.72
N ASP A 194 15.33 -22.15 3.90
CA ASP A 194 14.13 -21.32 4.10
C ASP A 194 14.21 -20.00 3.30
N ALA A 195 15.33 -19.29 3.36
CA ALA A 195 15.52 -18.05 2.62
C ALA A 195 15.41 -18.27 1.10
N GLN A 196 16.01 -19.34 0.57
CA GLN A 196 15.90 -19.69 -0.84
C GLN A 196 14.47 -20.09 -1.20
N ALA A 197 13.82 -20.92 -0.38
CA ALA A 197 12.44 -21.33 -0.63
C ALA A 197 11.47 -20.15 -0.59
N PHE A 198 11.75 -19.11 0.20
CA PHE A 198 11.00 -17.86 0.19
C PHE A 198 11.27 -17.05 -1.07
N TYR A 199 12.56 -16.83 -1.40
CA TYR A 199 12.98 -16.07 -2.58
C TYR A 199 12.49 -16.68 -3.91
N GLU A 200 12.42 -18.02 -4.01
CA GLU A 200 12.00 -18.68 -5.24
C GLU A 200 10.52 -18.47 -5.58
N ARG A 201 9.68 -18.13 -4.60
CA ARG A 201 8.24 -17.87 -4.80
C ARG A 201 7.95 -16.56 -5.53
N PHE A 202 8.93 -15.68 -5.65
CA PHE A 202 8.75 -14.38 -6.29
C PHE A 202 8.75 -14.51 -7.82
N PRO A 203 7.94 -13.70 -8.53
CA PRO A 203 8.03 -13.59 -9.98
C PRO A 203 9.37 -12.99 -10.41
N ILE A 204 9.75 -13.18 -11.67
CA ILE A 204 11.06 -12.77 -12.21
C ILE A 204 11.30 -11.27 -12.04
N GLU A 205 10.26 -10.46 -12.25
CA GLU A 205 10.30 -9.01 -12.12
C GLU A 205 10.61 -8.57 -10.67
N ALA A 206 10.03 -9.27 -9.68
CA ALA A 206 10.29 -9.00 -8.28
C ALA A 206 11.70 -9.47 -7.86
N LYS A 207 12.16 -10.62 -8.37
CA LYS A 207 13.52 -11.11 -8.14
C LYS A 207 14.58 -10.08 -8.58
N GLY A 208 14.39 -9.41 -9.72
CA GLY A 208 15.29 -8.34 -10.18
C GLY A 208 15.36 -7.13 -9.23
N ARG A 209 14.20 -6.70 -8.68
CA ARG A 209 14.16 -5.64 -7.67
C ARG A 209 14.86 -6.05 -6.37
N ILE A 210 14.58 -7.26 -5.88
CA ILE A 210 15.18 -7.81 -4.67
C ILE A 210 16.69 -7.91 -4.80
N GLN A 211 17.21 -8.37 -5.94
CA GLN A 211 18.66 -8.43 -6.21
C GLN A 211 19.30 -7.05 -6.18
N THR A 212 18.65 -6.05 -6.77
CA THR A 212 19.13 -4.65 -6.76
C THR A 212 19.16 -4.09 -5.34
N LEU A 213 18.10 -4.33 -4.56
CA LEU A 213 18.03 -3.94 -3.15
C LEU A 213 19.12 -4.65 -2.32
N MET A 214 19.32 -5.94 -2.53
CA MET A 214 20.34 -6.73 -1.85
C MET A 214 21.74 -6.23 -2.17
N ALA A 215 22.03 -5.85 -3.43
CA ALA A 215 23.31 -5.25 -3.80
C ALA A 215 23.56 -3.92 -3.05
N ARG A 216 22.54 -3.07 -2.96
CA ARG A 216 22.61 -1.81 -2.18
C ARG A 216 22.85 -2.09 -0.70
N LEU A 217 22.10 -3.01 -0.10
CA LEU A 217 22.28 -3.40 1.31
C LEU A 217 23.65 -4.00 1.59
N LYS A 218 24.20 -4.83 0.69
CA LYS A 218 25.55 -5.40 0.82
C LYS A 218 26.66 -4.35 0.72
N SER A 219 26.44 -3.29 -0.06
CA SER A 219 27.39 -2.18 -0.18
C SER A 219 27.35 -1.20 0.99
N ALA A 220 26.35 -1.31 1.87
CA ALA A 220 26.18 -0.44 3.03
C ALA A 220 26.62 -1.17 4.31
N SER A 221 27.30 -0.45 5.21
CA SER A 221 27.67 -0.93 6.55
C SER A 221 27.16 0.03 7.62
N GLY A 222 27.00 -0.47 8.85
CA GLY A 222 26.59 0.36 9.99
C GLY A 222 25.22 0.99 9.80
N ASP A 223 25.13 2.28 10.15
CA ASP A 223 23.91 3.08 10.09
C ASP A 223 23.39 3.28 8.66
N MET A 224 24.24 3.16 7.64
CA MET A 224 23.82 3.28 6.24
C MET A 224 22.92 2.11 5.83
N LEU A 225 23.19 0.90 6.33
CA LEU A 225 22.34 -0.27 6.10
C LEU A 225 20.95 -0.03 6.69
N LEU A 226 20.89 0.44 7.95
CA LEU A 226 19.63 0.75 8.62
C LEU A 226 18.86 1.89 7.94
N THR A 227 19.58 2.89 7.41
CA THR A 227 18.99 3.99 6.64
C THR A 227 18.31 3.48 5.37
N ILE A 228 18.92 2.52 4.66
CA ILE A 228 18.29 1.88 3.50
C ILE A 228 17.06 1.10 3.94
N VAL A 229 17.16 0.27 4.99
CA VAL A 229 16.03 -0.52 5.52
C VAL A 229 14.83 0.37 5.87
N ASP A 230 15.06 1.47 6.58
CA ASP A 230 13.98 2.40 6.96
C ASP A 230 13.45 3.19 5.76
N GLY A 231 14.33 3.55 4.82
CA GLY A 231 13.96 4.21 3.58
C GLY A 231 13.03 3.38 2.71
N GLU A 232 13.32 2.09 2.52
CA GLU A 232 12.46 1.18 1.73
C GLU A 232 11.08 1.02 2.39
N ARG A 233 11.05 0.84 3.71
CA ARG A 233 9.79 0.74 4.46
C ARG A 233 8.95 1.99 4.33
N LYS A 234 9.57 3.15 4.56
CA LYS A 234 8.88 4.44 4.44
C LYS A 234 8.40 4.67 3.00
N ALA A 235 9.19 4.32 1.99
CA ALA A 235 8.80 4.47 0.60
C ALA A 235 7.54 3.66 0.25
N LEU A 236 7.40 2.45 0.82
CA LEU A 236 6.20 1.64 0.63
C LEU A 236 4.97 2.27 1.30
N ASP A 237 5.12 2.76 2.53
CA ASP A 237 4.04 3.44 3.28
C ASP A 237 3.63 4.77 2.61
N ASP A 238 4.61 5.54 2.13
CA ASP A 238 4.38 6.81 1.40
C ASP A 238 3.69 6.53 0.05
N ALA A 239 4.09 5.47 -0.67
CA ALA A 239 3.44 5.06 -1.91
C ALA A 239 1.98 4.65 -1.69
N PHE A 240 1.69 3.94 -0.60
CA PHE A 240 0.32 3.62 -0.20
C PHE A 240 -0.49 4.89 0.10
N THR A 241 0.06 5.79 0.92
CA THR A 241 -0.63 7.04 1.29
C THR A 241 -0.93 7.92 0.07
N HIS A 242 0.02 8.01 -0.86
CA HIS A 242 -0.17 8.72 -2.12
C HIS A 242 -1.29 8.10 -2.97
N ASN A 243 -1.34 6.77 -3.02
CA ASN A 243 -2.34 6.03 -3.77
C ASN A 243 -3.75 6.25 -3.20
N GLU A 244 -3.90 6.16 -1.87
CA GLU A 244 -5.16 6.41 -1.20
C GLU A 244 -5.69 7.82 -1.49
N GLN A 245 -4.80 8.82 -1.51
CA GLN A 245 -5.15 10.17 -1.93
C GLN A 245 -5.56 10.22 -3.41
N MET A 246 -4.86 9.52 -4.31
CA MET A 246 -5.22 9.44 -5.73
C MET A 246 -6.59 8.81 -5.95
N MET A 247 -6.99 7.82 -5.14
CA MET A 247 -8.32 7.21 -5.25
C MET A 247 -9.46 8.18 -4.95
N LEU A 248 -9.23 9.22 -4.14
CA LEU A 248 -10.22 10.30 -3.92
C LEU A 248 -10.51 11.10 -5.21
N TYR A 249 -9.58 11.08 -6.18
CA TYR A 249 -9.74 11.67 -7.50
C TYR A 249 -10.31 10.64 -8.48
N THR A 250 -11.57 10.77 -8.86
CA THR A 250 -12.23 9.82 -9.79
C THR A 250 -11.45 9.59 -11.08
N ARG A 251 -10.80 10.62 -11.63
CA ARG A 251 -9.99 10.54 -12.86
C ARG A 251 -8.78 9.60 -12.75
N LYS A 252 -8.29 9.38 -11.53
CA LYS A 252 -7.07 8.60 -11.23
C LYS A 252 -7.38 7.26 -10.57
N ARG A 253 -8.65 6.89 -10.40
CA ARG A 253 -9.05 5.69 -9.67
C ARG A 253 -8.50 4.39 -10.29
N ILE A 254 -8.46 4.28 -11.62
CA ILE A 254 -7.91 3.10 -12.31
C ILE A 254 -6.40 2.99 -12.07
N GLU A 255 -5.67 4.10 -12.30
CA GLU A 255 -4.22 4.18 -12.04
C GLU A 255 -3.90 3.87 -10.57
N ALA A 256 -4.73 4.33 -9.66
CA ALA A 256 -4.58 4.04 -8.23
C ALA A 256 -4.87 2.55 -7.92
N ALA A 257 -5.91 1.93 -8.49
CA ALA A 257 -6.17 0.51 -8.30
C ALA A 257 -5.00 -0.37 -8.79
N ASP A 258 -4.42 -0.07 -9.95
CA ASP A 258 -3.25 -0.78 -10.49
C ASP A 258 -2.04 -0.67 -9.55
N ALA A 259 -1.82 0.53 -8.98
CA ALA A 259 -0.73 0.74 -8.05
C ALA A 259 -0.97 0.08 -6.67
N LEU A 260 -2.21 -0.11 -6.22
CA LEU A 260 -2.51 -0.90 -5.01
C LEU A 260 -2.10 -2.36 -5.18
N GLU A 261 -2.31 -2.94 -6.35
CA GLU A 261 -1.91 -4.32 -6.62
C GLU A 261 -0.39 -4.49 -6.46
N ALA A 262 0.39 -3.55 -7.01
CA ALA A 262 1.85 -3.55 -6.89
C ALA A 262 2.33 -3.41 -5.44
N ILE A 263 1.64 -2.61 -4.63
CA ILE A 263 1.94 -2.41 -3.20
C ILE A 263 1.52 -3.65 -2.38
N ALA A 264 0.37 -4.25 -2.69
CA ALA A 264 -0.11 -5.49 -2.11
C ALA A 264 0.82 -6.68 -2.39
N LEU A 265 1.37 -6.77 -3.61
CA LEU A 265 2.36 -7.77 -4.00
C LEU A 265 3.65 -7.70 -3.17
N GLN A 266 4.00 -6.51 -2.65
CA GLN A 266 5.14 -6.30 -1.77
C GLN A 266 4.82 -6.61 -0.30
N GLY A 267 3.59 -7.03 0.02
CA GLY A 267 3.19 -7.48 1.35
C GLY A 267 2.45 -6.46 2.19
N HIS A 268 2.06 -5.32 1.62
CA HIS A 268 1.31 -4.30 2.36
C HIS A 268 -0.16 -4.74 2.57
N GLU A 269 -0.53 -5.03 3.80
CA GLU A 269 -1.81 -5.66 4.12
C GLU A 269 -3.04 -4.80 3.86
N VAL A 270 -2.93 -3.50 4.12
CA VAL A 270 -4.02 -2.56 3.88
C VAL A 270 -4.25 -2.37 2.38
N ALA A 271 -3.18 -2.46 1.57
CA ALA A 271 -3.30 -2.33 0.11
C ALA A 271 -3.98 -3.56 -0.50
N ALA A 272 -3.62 -4.77 -0.05
CA ALA A 272 -4.30 -5.99 -0.47
C ALA A 272 -5.79 -5.97 -0.12
N PHE A 273 -6.12 -5.49 1.08
CA PHE A 273 -7.49 -5.32 1.51
C PHE A 273 -8.26 -4.27 0.67
N GLN A 274 -7.69 -3.08 0.47
CA GLN A 274 -8.31 -2.04 -0.34
C GLN A 274 -8.51 -2.49 -1.80
N TYR A 275 -7.53 -3.20 -2.38
CA TYR A 275 -7.67 -3.77 -3.71
C TYR A 275 -8.80 -4.82 -3.77
N ALA A 276 -8.88 -5.73 -2.78
CA ALA A 276 -9.98 -6.68 -2.68
C ALA A 276 -11.34 -5.97 -2.56
N LEU A 277 -11.40 -4.90 -1.77
CA LEU A 277 -12.60 -4.12 -1.55
C LEU A 277 -13.07 -3.41 -2.83
N GLU A 278 -12.14 -2.80 -3.57
CA GLU A 278 -12.43 -2.15 -4.86
C GLU A 278 -12.94 -3.17 -5.89
N VAL A 279 -12.45 -4.41 -5.89
CA VAL A 279 -12.96 -5.46 -6.78
C VAL A 279 -14.38 -5.93 -6.38
N VAL A 280 -14.73 -5.86 -5.09
CA VAL A 280 -16.08 -6.22 -4.59
C VAL A 280 -17.10 -5.10 -4.78
N ILE A 281 -16.71 -3.84 -4.52
CA ILE A 281 -17.59 -2.67 -4.51
C ILE A 281 -17.54 -1.90 -5.85
N GLY A 282 -16.55 -2.20 -6.70
CA GLY A 282 -16.27 -1.51 -7.96
C GLY A 282 -17.44 -1.45 -8.95
N TRP A 283 -17.31 -0.54 -9.92
CA TRP A 283 -18.37 -0.18 -10.88
C TRP A 283 -18.40 -1.10 -12.12
N GLU A 284 -17.42 -2.00 -12.28
CA GLU A 284 -17.37 -3.04 -13.31
C GLU A 284 -17.82 -4.39 -12.73
N GLU A 285 -17.99 -5.41 -13.59
CA GLU A 285 -18.41 -6.76 -13.16
C GLU A 285 -17.48 -7.29 -12.04
N PRO A 286 -17.99 -7.55 -10.82
CA PRO A 286 -17.14 -7.91 -9.69
C PRO A 286 -16.39 -9.23 -9.93
N ASN A 287 -15.06 -9.21 -9.83
CA ASN A 287 -14.26 -10.42 -9.86
C ASN A 287 -14.10 -10.98 -8.45
N TYR A 288 -15.12 -11.71 -7.98
CA TYR A 288 -15.12 -12.26 -6.63
C TYR A 288 -13.99 -13.26 -6.36
N GLU A 289 -13.45 -13.93 -7.37
CA GLU A 289 -12.31 -14.85 -7.21
C GLU A 289 -11.03 -14.08 -6.86
N ASN A 290 -10.75 -12.99 -7.59
CA ASN A 290 -9.60 -12.12 -7.32
C ASN A 290 -9.74 -11.41 -5.96
N ALA A 291 -10.94 -10.90 -5.65
CA ALA A 291 -11.22 -10.31 -4.36
C ALA A 291 -11.00 -11.30 -3.20
N ARG A 292 -11.43 -12.56 -3.36
CA ARG A 292 -11.28 -13.58 -2.32
C ARG A 292 -9.81 -13.92 -2.09
N TYR A 293 -9.02 -13.99 -3.15
CA TYR A 293 -7.59 -14.23 -3.08
C TYR A 293 -6.86 -13.14 -2.27
N TRP A 294 -7.09 -11.87 -2.59
CA TRP A 294 -6.46 -10.76 -1.88
C TRP A 294 -7.00 -10.56 -0.47
N CYS A 295 -8.29 -10.81 -0.27
CA CYS A 295 -8.91 -10.80 1.06
C CYS A 295 -8.32 -11.90 1.95
N GLN A 296 -8.17 -13.13 1.46
CA GLN A 296 -7.50 -14.21 2.19
C GLN A 296 -6.06 -13.83 2.57
N ARG A 297 -5.31 -13.20 1.66
CA ARG A 297 -3.95 -12.73 2.00
C ARG A 297 -3.96 -11.70 3.12
N ALA A 298 -4.85 -10.72 3.06
CA ALA A 298 -4.99 -9.74 4.12
C ALA A 298 -5.45 -10.38 5.45
N VAL A 299 -6.26 -11.46 5.41
CA VAL A 299 -6.64 -12.27 6.57
C VAL A 299 -5.46 -13.03 7.17
N ASP A 300 -4.66 -13.69 6.33
CA ASP A 300 -3.42 -14.36 6.74
C ASP A 300 -2.44 -13.36 7.37
N TRP A 301 -2.61 -12.09 7.02
CA TRP A 301 -1.85 -10.97 7.52
C TRP A 301 -2.41 -10.30 8.78
N ASP A 302 -3.44 -10.90 9.37
CA ASP A 302 -4.10 -10.44 10.59
C ASP A 302 -4.82 -9.09 10.46
N HIS A 303 -5.23 -8.72 9.24
CA HIS A 303 -6.00 -7.50 9.02
C HIS A 303 -7.48 -7.69 9.39
N GLU A 304 -7.92 -6.93 10.40
CA GLU A 304 -9.26 -7.07 10.99
C GLU A 304 -10.41 -6.88 9.98
N PRO A 305 -10.44 -5.80 9.16
CA PRO A 305 -11.50 -5.60 8.16
C PRO A 305 -11.53 -6.71 7.10
N ALA A 306 -10.36 -7.25 6.74
CA ALA A 306 -10.28 -8.36 5.79
C ALA A 306 -10.92 -9.63 6.36
N LYS A 307 -10.75 -9.92 7.67
CA LYS A 307 -11.37 -11.10 8.29
C LYS A 307 -12.89 -11.08 8.19
N ARG A 308 -13.49 -9.90 8.36
CA ARG A 308 -14.95 -9.71 8.21
C ARG A 308 -15.40 -9.86 6.77
N LEU A 309 -14.70 -9.21 5.83
CA LEU A 309 -15.01 -9.35 4.41
C LEU A 309 -14.88 -10.81 3.97
N PHE A 310 -13.83 -11.50 4.40
CA PHE A 310 -13.59 -12.90 4.08
C PHE A 310 -14.66 -13.83 4.65
N ALA A 311 -15.07 -13.61 5.90
CA ALA A 311 -16.19 -14.33 6.49
C ALA A 311 -17.45 -14.20 5.64
N LEU A 312 -17.79 -12.97 5.25
CA LEU A 312 -18.95 -12.70 4.41
C LEU A 312 -18.87 -13.36 3.03
N MET A 313 -17.69 -13.34 2.39
CA MET A 313 -17.47 -14.02 1.12
C MET A 313 -17.74 -15.53 1.24
N HIS A 314 -17.38 -16.14 2.37
CA HIS A 314 -17.66 -17.55 2.66
C HIS A 314 -19.13 -17.82 3.02
N GLU A 315 -19.85 -16.91 3.67
CA GLU A 315 -21.30 -17.05 3.91
C GLU A 315 -22.10 -17.04 2.60
N ARG A 316 -21.61 -16.27 1.60
CA ARG A 316 -22.31 -16.04 0.33
C ARG A 316 -21.82 -16.89 -0.83
N GLY A 317 -20.66 -17.52 -0.70
CA GLY A 317 -20.04 -18.24 -1.82
C GLY A 317 -19.52 -17.29 -2.90
N TRP A 318 -19.03 -16.11 -2.52
CA TRP A 318 -18.39 -15.19 -3.45
C TRP A 318 -17.00 -15.70 -3.79
N GLY A 319 -16.76 -15.99 -5.07
CA GLY A 319 -15.49 -16.52 -5.56
C GLY A 319 -15.19 -17.95 -5.09
N GLY A 320 -16.24 -18.76 -4.80
CA GLY A 320 -16.10 -20.19 -4.45
C GLY A 320 -17.22 -20.71 -3.53
N PRO A 321 -17.09 -21.89 -2.91
CA PRO A 321 -18.19 -22.52 -2.18
C PRO A 321 -18.54 -21.79 -0.87
N VAL A 322 -19.80 -21.94 -0.46
CA VAL A 322 -20.31 -21.48 0.85
C VAL A 322 -19.71 -22.34 1.96
N ASP A 323 -19.19 -21.69 3.01
CA ASP A 323 -18.64 -22.34 4.20
C ASP A 323 -18.97 -21.52 5.46
N MET A 324 -20.07 -21.90 6.11
CA MET A 324 -20.56 -21.21 7.32
C MET A 324 -19.66 -21.41 8.53
N ALA A 325 -18.90 -22.51 8.60
CA ALA A 325 -18.01 -22.77 9.73
C ALA A 325 -16.78 -21.85 9.66
N LEU A 326 -16.20 -21.70 8.47
CA LEU A 326 -15.08 -20.81 8.25
C LEU A 326 -15.48 -19.34 8.39
N ALA A 327 -16.69 -18.97 7.95
CA ALA A 327 -17.23 -17.65 8.19
C ALA A 327 -17.37 -17.32 9.68
N ALA A 328 -17.98 -18.22 10.47
CA ALA A 328 -18.14 -18.03 11.91
C ALA A 328 -16.78 -17.86 12.63
N LYS A 329 -15.77 -18.65 12.23
CA LYS A 329 -14.41 -18.55 12.76
C LYS A 329 -13.82 -17.16 12.55
N TRP A 330 -13.87 -16.62 11.33
CA TRP A 330 -13.25 -15.34 11.03
C TRP A 330 -14.02 -14.14 11.57
N ASN A 331 -15.35 -14.22 11.66
CA ASN A 331 -16.16 -13.22 12.35
C ASN A 331 -15.84 -13.14 13.85
N ALA A 332 -15.65 -14.29 14.52
CA ALA A 332 -15.21 -14.32 15.91
C ALA A 332 -13.80 -13.71 16.07
N ALA A 333 -12.85 -14.13 15.22
CA ALA A 333 -11.48 -13.61 15.25
C ALA A 333 -11.40 -12.08 15.03
N ALA A 334 -12.18 -11.54 14.09
CA ALA A 334 -12.26 -10.10 13.84
C ALA A 334 -12.81 -9.34 15.06
N LYS A 335 -13.88 -9.89 15.68
CA LYS A 335 -14.49 -9.31 16.88
C LYS A 335 -13.51 -9.27 18.05
N ASP A 336 -12.79 -10.36 18.29
CA ASP A 336 -11.83 -10.46 19.38
C ASP A 336 -10.66 -9.46 19.19
N GLN A 337 -10.13 -9.37 17.97
CA GLN A 337 -9.08 -8.40 17.63
C GLN A 337 -9.54 -6.95 17.84
N TRP A 338 -10.71 -6.59 17.33
CA TRP A 338 -11.27 -5.26 17.52
C TRP A 338 -11.42 -4.91 19.01
N GLN A 339 -11.92 -5.84 19.83
CA GLN A 339 -12.05 -5.62 21.28
C GLN A 339 -10.69 -5.41 21.96
N GLN A 340 -9.65 -6.13 21.53
CA GLN A 340 -8.30 -5.95 22.05
C GLN A 340 -7.72 -4.59 21.67
N GLU A 341 -7.86 -4.18 20.40
CA GLU A 341 -7.39 -2.87 19.91
C GLU A 341 -8.09 -1.71 20.63
N GLN A 342 -9.40 -1.81 20.87
CA GLN A 342 -10.13 -0.79 21.63
C GLN A 342 -9.61 -0.67 23.08
N LYS A 343 -9.37 -1.80 23.75
CA LYS A 343 -8.78 -1.80 25.10
C LYS A 343 -7.38 -1.17 25.11
N LEU A 344 -6.55 -1.51 24.12
CA LEU A 344 -5.19 -0.98 24.02
C LEU A 344 -5.20 0.52 23.74
N ARG A 345 -6.12 0.99 22.89
CA ARG A 345 -6.33 2.41 22.60
C ARG A 345 -6.74 3.17 23.86
N GLN A 346 -7.73 2.65 24.60
CA GLN A 346 -8.16 3.23 25.88
C GLN A 346 -7.01 3.31 26.88
N ALA A 347 -6.26 2.23 27.07
CA ALA A 347 -5.11 2.21 27.98
C ALA A 347 -4.01 3.21 27.56
N ARG A 348 -3.79 3.39 26.25
CA ARG A 348 -2.84 4.38 25.72
C ARG A 348 -3.29 5.81 25.96
N GLU A 349 -4.56 6.12 25.71
CA GLU A 349 -5.14 7.43 25.98
C GLU A 349 -5.10 7.77 27.48
N GLU A 350 -5.36 6.79 28.34
CA GLU A 350 -5.24 6.92 29.80
C GLU A 350 -3.78 7.17 30.25
N ALA A 351 -2.81 6.51 29.62
CA ALA A 351 -1.39 6.69 29.91
C ALA A 351 -0.83 8.04 29.39
N GLU A 352 -1.32 8.53 28.26
CA GLU A 352 -0.91 9.80 27.66
C GLU A 352 -1.53 11.03 28.36
N SER A 353 -2.51 10.85 29.25
CA SER A 353 -3.13 11.91 30.07
C SER A 353 -2.91 11.73 31.59
N PRO A 354 -1.67 11.85 32.11
CA PRO A 354 -1.43 11.79 33.55
C PRO A 354 -1.96 13.08 34.22
N GLY A 355 -3.16 13.01 34.81
CA GLY A 355 -3.72 14.11 35.61
C GLY A 355 -5.23 14.35 35.49
N GLY A 356 -5.98 13.53 34.76
CA GLY A 356 -7.45 13.59 34.78
C GLY A 356 -8.06 14.83 34.12
N LEU A 357 -7.27 15.70 33.49
CA LEU A 357 -7.76 16.60 32.44
C LEU A 357 -7.79 15.82 31.12
N SER A 358 -8.61 14.77 31.11
CA SER A 358 -9.10 14.21 29.87
C SER A 358 -9.79 15.39 29.16
N LEU A 359 -9.21 15.86 28.05
CA LEU A 359 -10.06 16.30 26.95
C LEU A 359 -10.86 15.04 26.65
N ALA A 360 -12.02 14.90 27.31
CA ALA A 360 -12.95 13.83 27.02
C ALA A 360 -12.99 13.77 25.50
N PRO A 361 -12.76 12.59 24.88
CA PRO A 361 -12.86 12.51 23.45
C PRO A 361 -14.19 13.17 23.13
N MET A 362 -14.21 14.10 22.17
CA MET A 362 -15.42 14.24 21.37
C MET A 362 -15.79 12.79 21.08
N ALA A 363 -16.90 12.33 21.67
CA ALA A 363 -17.31 10.93 21.65
C ALA A 363 -17.01 10.39 20.26
N PRO A 364 -16.48 9.16 20.09
CA PRO A 364 -16.21 8.63 18.77
C PRO A 364 -17.40 9.00 17.90
N SER A 365 -17.16 9.79 16.85
CA SER A 365 -18.25 10.20 15.96
C SER A 365 -18.88 8.98 15.28
N ALA A 366 -18.28 7.81 15.46
CA ALA A 366 -18.94 6.52 15.40
C ALA A 366 -19.58 6.19 16.77
N PRO A 367 -20.92 6.28 16.93
CA PRO A 367 -21.56 5.65 18.08
C PRO A 367 -21.13 4.18 18.12
N ALA A 368 -21.00 3.59 19.33
CA ALA A 368 -20.84 2.15 19.49
C ALA A 368 -21.79 1.47 18.51
N MET A 369 -21.24 0.83 17.48
CA MET A 369 -22.02 0.49 16.29
C MET A 369 -23.20 -0.36 16.75
N ALA A 370 -24.41 0.17 16.59
CA ALA A 370 -25.60 -0.66 16.67
C ALA A 370 -25.32 -1.88 15.78
N PRO A 371 -25.57 -3.11 16.26
CA PRO A 371 -25.27 -4.31 15.50
C PRO A 371 -25.84 -4.16 14.10
N VAL A 372 -25.03 -4.50 13.08
CA VAL A 372 -25.47 -4.48 11.69
C VAL A 372 -26.75 -5.30 11.62
N VAL A 373 -27.87 -4.61 11.40
CA VAL A 373 -29.14 -5.28 11.13
C VAL A 373 -29.02 -5.69 9.68
N TRP A 374 -28.70 -6.97 9.45
CA TRP A 374 -28.65 -7.52 8.11
C TRP A 374 -30.05 -7.44 7.50
N THR A 375 -30.23 -6.48 6.61
CA THR A 375 -31.54 -6.15 6.01
C THR A 375 -31.93 -7.10 4.89
N GLY A 376 -31.04 -8.05 4.55
CA GLY A 376 -31.19 -9.02 3.48
C GLY A 376 -30.42 -8.65 2.21
N SER A 377 -30.12 -7.36 2.01
CA SER A 377 -29.18 -6.91 0.98
C SER A 377 -27.77 -6.81 1.52
N VAL A 378 -27.04 -7.93 1.44
CA VAL A 378 -25.67 -7.99 1.94
C VAL A 378 -24.72 -7.03 1.25
N THR A 379 -24.94 -6.73 -0.03
CA THR A 379 -24.15 -5.69 -0.73
C THR A 379 -24.31 -4.35 -0.05
N ARG A 380 -25.54 -3.97 0.31
CA ARG A 380 -25.82 -2.71 1.01
C ARG A 380 -25.32 -2.72 2.46
N ASP A 381 -25.50 -3.82 3.18
CA ASP A 381 -25.08 -3.93 4.57
C ASP A 381 -23.55 -3.88 4.70
N LEU A 382 -22.82 -4.53 3.77
CA LEU A 382 -21.36 -4.49 3.69
C LEU A 382 -20.84 -3.09 3.40
N VAL A 383 -21.38 -2.44 2.38
CA VAL A 383 -21.03 -1.06 2.03
C VAL A 383 -21.40 -0.13 3.20
N GLY A 384 -22.52 -0.39 3.87
CA GLY A 384 -22.97 0.23 5.13
C GLY A 384 -21.91 0.17 6.23
N TRP A 385 -21.35 -1.01 6.44
CA TRP A 385 -20.30 -1.25 7.42
C TRP A 385 -19.02 -0.47 7.07
N PHE A 386 -18.52 -0.61 5.84
CA PHE A 386 -17.32 0.10 5.39
C PHE A 386 -17.45 1.62 5.44
N ALA A 387 -18.62 2.15 5.08
CA ALA A 387 -18.87 3.58 5.19
C ALA A 387 -18.75 4.05 6.64
N ARG A 388 -19.25 3.28 7.62
CA ARG A 388 -19.16 3.61 9.05
C ARG A 388 -17.73 3.54 9.59
N GLU A 389 -16.91 2.64 9.06
CA GLU A 389 -15.45 2.60 9.31
C GLU A 389 -14.70 3.77 8.66
N GLY A 390 -15.41 4.66 7.93
CA GLY A 390 -14.85 5.87 7.35
C GLY A 390 -14.45 5.74 5.89
N ASN A 391 -14.76 4.63 5.21
CA ASN A 391 -14.40 4.46 3.81
C ASN A 391 -15.20 5.42 2.89
N PRO A 392 -14.54 6.36 2.19
CA PRO A 392 -15.21 7.37 1.37
C PRO A 392 -15.95 6.78 0.16
N HIS A 393 -15.40 5.73 -0.46
CA HIS A 393 -16.03 5.07 -1.60
C HIS A 393 -17.31 4.36 -1.16
N ALA A 394 -17.26 3.60 -0.06
CA ALA A 394 -18.43 2.93 0.48
C ALA A 394 -19.54 3.94 0.83
N ALA A 395 -19.20 5.06 1.45
CA ALA A 395 -20.17 6.13 1.70
C ALA A 395 -20.75 6.70 0.38
N PHE A 396 -19.93 6.96 -0.64
CA PHE A 396 -20.43 7.39 -1.96
C PHE A 396 -21.38 6.35 -2.59
N HIS A 397 -21.04 5.07 -2.52
CA HIS A 397 -21.86 3.97 -3.00
C HIS A 397 -23.22 3.91 -2.31
N LEU A 398 -23.29 4.05 -0.98
CA LEU A 398 -24.55 4.16 -0.26
C LEU A 398 -25.37 5.38 -0.68
N GLY A 399 -24.72 6.51 -0.91
CA GLY A 399 -25.34 7.71 -1.44
C GLY A 399 -26.06 7.44 -2.76
N THR A 400 -25.40 6.73 -3.69
CA THR A 400 -26.00 6.34 -4.98
C THR A 400 -27.10 5.28 -4.82
N SER A 401 -26.92 4.32 -3.91
CA SER A 401 -27.92 3.28 -3.62
C SER A 401 -29.20 3.90 -3.06
N ASP A 402 -29.09 4.84 -2.11
CA ASP A 402 -30.23 5.56 -1.54
C ASP A 402 -30.85 6.57 -2.51
N GLN A 403 -30.07 7.15 -3.43
CA GLN A 403 -30.61 8.04 -4.46
C GLN A 403 -31.48 7.29 -5.47
N TYR A 404 -31.04 6.10 -5.91
CA TYR A 404 -31.67 5.37 -7.02
C TYR A 404 -32.47 4.14 -6.59
N GLY A 405 -32.47 3.78 -5.30
CA GLY A 405 -33.10 2.56 -4.81
C GLY A 405 -32.40 1.30 -5.33
N ARG A 406 -31.07 1.30 -5.39
CA ARG A 406 -30.26 0.15 -5.84
C ARG A 406 -29.87 -0.73 -4.65
N ASP A 407 -29.41 -1.95 -4.94
CA ASP A 407 -28.89 -2.88 -3.94
C ASP A 407 -29.91 -3.17 -2.82
N GLY A 408 -31.17 -3.37 -3.19
CA GLY A 408 -32.26 -3.74 -2.26
C GLY A 408 -32.73 -2.63 -1.31
N GLY A 409 -32.23 -1.40 -1.46
CA GLY A 409 -32.70 -0.24 -0.71
C GLY A 409 -33.88 0.47 -1.38
N LEU A 410 -34.74 1.11 -0.58
CA LEU A 410 -35.72 2.09 -1.07
C LEU A 410 -35.05 3.45 -1.30
N VAL A 411 -35.58 4.23 -2.24
CA VAL A 411 -35.11 5.60 -2.46
C VAL A 411 -35.28 6.42 -1.18
N ASN A 412 -34.18 6.97 -0.66
CA ASN A 412 -34.13 7.85 0.50
C ASN A 412 -33.15 9.00 0.24
N LEU A 413 -33.67 10.10 -0.30
CA LEU A 413 -32.87 11.25 -0.73
C LEU A 413 -32.21 12.00 0.45
N ALA A 414 -32.84 12.00 1.63
CA ALA A 414 -32.23 12.61 2.81
C ALA A 414 -31.01 11.80 3.27
N GLN A 415 -31.15 10.48 3.32
CA GLN A 415 -30.05 9.58 3.66
C GLN A 415 -28.93 9.61 2.60
N ALA A 416 -29.28 9.69 1.31
CA ALA A 416 -28.31 9.85 0.24
C ALA A 416 -27.45 11.12 0.40
N ARG A 417 -28.09 12.24 0.78
CA ARG A 417 -27.41 13.51 1.05
C ARG A 417 -26.39 13.38 2.18
N ASP A 418 -26.73 12.66 3.24
CA ASP A 418 -25.84 12.43 4.38
C ASP A 418 -24.63 11.57 4.01
N TRP A 419 -24.87 10.51 3.23
CA TRP A 419 -23.79 9.67 2.72
C TRP A 419 -22.84 10.42 1.80
N TYR A 420 -23.38 11.28 0.92
CA TYR A 420 -22.55 12.16 0.10
C TYR A 420 -21.77 13.17 0.94
N ALA A 421 -22.37 13.72 2.00
CA ALA A 421 -21.67 14.61 2.93
C ALA A 421 -20.53 13.90 3.67
N GLN A 422 -20.73 12.66 4.10
CA GLN A 422 -19.68 11.85 4.73
C GLN A 422 -18.52 11.53 3.77
N ALA A 423 -18.83 11.09 2.54
CA ALA A 423 -17.80 10.84 1.53
C ALA A 423 -17.07 12.13 1.11
N ALA A 424 -17.79 13.25 0.98
CA ALA A 424 -17.21 14.56 0.65
C ALA A 424 -16.31 15.09 1.77
N GLU A 425 -16.64 14.87 3.04
CA GLU A 425 -15.80 15.23 4.18
C GLU A 425 -14.48 14.46 4.18
N ALA A 426 -14.53 13.19 3.79
CA ALA A 426 -13.35 12.34 3.57
C ALA A 426 -12.62 12.62 2.23
N GLY A 427 -13.04 13.63 1.46
CA GLY A 427 -12.32 14.11 0.28
C GLY A 427 -12.77 13.54 -1.07
N HIS A 428 -13.80 12.69 -1.12
CA HIS A 428 -14.25 12.06 -2.36
C HIS A 428 -14.79 13.09 -3.37
N ALA A 429 -14.19 13.16 -4.56
CA ALA A 429 -14.48 14.20 -5.55
C ALA A 429 -15.93 14.15 -6.06
N ASP A 430 -16.41 12.99 -6.52
CA ASP A 430 -17.76 12.87 -7.05
C ASP A 430 -18.85 12.96 -5.98
N ALA A 431 -18.60 12.52 -4.75
CA ALA A 431 -19.52 12.76 -3.64
C ALA A 431 -19.66 14.25 -3.34
N THR A 432 -18.55 15.00 -3.42
CA THR A 432 -18.55 16.47 -3.27
C THR A 432 -19.40 17.13 -4.36
N TYR A 433 -19.28 16.67 -5.60
CA TYR A 433 -20.11 17.13 -6.72
C TYR A 433 -21.59 16.80 -6.50
N ASN A 434 -21.92 15.54 -6.19
CA ASN A 434 -23.29 15.09 -5.97
C ASN A 434 -23.95 15.82 -4.78
N LEU A 435 -23.19 16.09 -3.71
CA LEU A 435 -23.67 16.90 -2.61
C LEU A 435 -23.98 18.34 -3.05
N GLY A 436 -23.16 18.92 -3.92
CA GLY A 436 -23.41 20.22 -4.54
C GLY A 436 -24.75 20.24 -5.29
N VAL A 437 -25.01 19.22 -6.12
CA VAL A 437 -26.30 19.05 -6.82
C VAL A 437 -27.46 18.93 -5.84
N PHE A 438 -27.32 18.10 -4.79
CA PHE A 438 -28.38 17.92 -3.79
C PHE A 438 -28.72 19.22 -3.05
N ILE A 439 -27.71 20.02 -2.72
CA ILE A 439 -27.89 21.32 -2.05
C ILE A 439 -28.40 22.39 -3.02
N GLU A 440 -28.04 22.33 -4.30
CA GLU A 440 -28.55 23.25 -5.32
C GLU A 440 -30.03 23.02 -5.60
N ASP A 441 -30.47 21.76 -5.68
CA ASP A 441 -31.84 21.40 -6.02
C ASP A 441 -32.78 21.36 -4.79
N GLY A 442 -32.21 21.35 -3.59
CA GLY A 442 -32.98 21.07 -2.36
C GLY A 442 -33.42 19.59 -2.27
N THR A 443 -32.66 18.70 -2.90
CA THR A 443 -32.93 17.26 -2.87
C THR A 443 -32.55 16.70 -1.49
N GLY A 444 -33.51 16.07 -0.81
CA GLY A 444 -33.28 15.45 0.51
C GLY A 444 -33.02 16.44 1.65
N GLY A 445 -33.25 17.74 1.47
CA GLY A 445 -33.05 18.76 2.50
C GLY A 445 -33.12 20.19 1.95
N PRO A 446 -32.80 21.22 2.76
CA PRO A 446 -32.89 22.61 2.34
C PRO A 446 -31.85 22.97 1.27
N ARG A 447 -32.19 23.97 0.45
CA ARG A 447 -31.40 24.50 -0.66
C ARG A 447 -30.50 25.65 -0.23
N ASP A 448 -29.27 25.71 -0.75
CA ASP A 448 -28.38 26.88 -0.63
C ASP A 448 -27.44 27.00 -1.84
N ALA A 449 -27.68 28.03 -2.68
CA ALA A 449 -26.92 28.23 -3.91
C ALA A 449 -25.44 28.62 -3.66
N GLN A 450 -25.12 29.31 -2.56
CA GLN A 450 -23.73 29.69 -2.26
C GLN A 450 -22.90 28.50 -1.81
N VAL A 451 -23.50 27.63 -0.98
CA VAL A 451 -22.87 26.37 -0.55
C VAL A 451 -22.72 25.40 -1.72
N ALA A 452 -23.71 25.29 -2.60
CA ALA A 452 -23.60 24.47 -3.81
C ALA A 452 -22.44 24.93 -4.71
N LYS A 453 -22.34 26.24 -5.01
CA LYS A 453 -21.21 26.82 -5.76
C LYS A 453 -19.86 26.49 -5.10
N ALA A 454 -19.76 26.60 -3.77
CA ALA A 454 -18.54 26.27 -3.04
C ALA A 454 -18.18 24.78 -3.14
N LEU A 455 -19.16 23.87 -3.06
CA LEU A 455 -18.97 22.43 -3.22
C LEU A 455 -18.55 22.06 -4.64
N PHE A 456 -19.14 22.68 -5.67
CA PHE A 456 -18.72 22.47 -7.06
C PHE A 456 -17.27 22.92 -7.31
N MET A 457 -16.87 24.08 -6.76
CA MET A 457 -15.47 24.51 -6.80
C MET A 457 -14.54 23.52 -6.09
N LEU A 458 -14.95 23.02 -4.91
CA LEU A 458 -14.19 22.03 -4.16
C LEU A 458 -14.06 20.70 -4.93
N ALA A 459 -15.14 20.22 -5.56
CA ALA A 459 -15.13 19.01 -6.38
C ALA A 459 -14.19 19.14 -7.59
N ASN A 460 -14.16 20.31 -8.24
CA ASN A 460 -13.21 20.59 -9.33
C ASN A 460 -11.76 20.56 -8.85
N THR A 461 -11.45 21.17 -7.68
CA THR A 461 -10.09 21.08 -7.10
C THR A 461 -9.69 19.65 -6.71
N ARG A 462 -10.68 18.79 -6.45
CA ARG A 462 -10.53 17.36 -6.17
C ARG A 462 -10.60 16.48 -7.43
N GLY A 463 -10.69 17.06 -8.62
CA GLY A 463 -10.57 16.35 -9.90
C GLY A 463 -11.72 15.39 -10.24
N THR A 464 -12.97 15.78 -9.96
CA THR A 464 -14.15 15.05 -10.45
C THR A 464 -14.15 14.91 -11.99
N THR A 465 -14.70 13.81 -12.51
CA THR A 465 -14.98 13.60 -13.95
C THR A 465 -16.29 14.26 -14.39
N ARG A 466 -17.13 14.67 -13.45
CA ARG A 466 -18.42 15.29 -13.72
C ARG A 466 -18.23 16.68 -14.31
N ARG A 467 -19.08 17.03 -15.28
CA ARG A 467 -19.09 18.37 -15.87
C ARG A 467 -19.69 19.33 -14.84
N VAL A 468 -18.85 20.23 -14.32
CA VAL A 468 -19.31 21.43 -13.63
C VAL A 468 -19.40 22.50 -14.71
N ASP A 469 -20.61 22.92 -15.07
CA ASP A 469 -20.79 24.04 -15.99
C ASP A 469 -20.17 25.33 -15.41
N ASP A 470 -19.89 26.32 -16.26
CA ASP A 470 -19.32 27.60 -15.83
C ASP A 470 -20.19 28.21 -14.73
N LEU A 471 -19.70 28.12 -13.49
CA LEU A 471 -20.40 28.59 -12.30
C LEU A 471 -20.54 30.11 -12.39
N LYS A 472 -21.74 30.58 -12.72
CA LYS A 472 -22.07 32.01 -12.69
C LYS A 472 -22.10 32.49 -11.24
N ILE A 473 -20.96 32.99 -10.75
CA ILE A 473 -20.83 33.60 -9.42
C ILE A 473 -20.90 35.12 -9.58
N ALA A 474 -21.95 35.73 -9.05
CA ALA A 474 -22.09 37.18 -9.11
C ALA A 474 -20.95 37.86 -8.30
N PRO A 475 -20.48 39.06 -8.67
CA PRO A 475 -19.37 39.73 -7.98
C PRO A 475 -19.54 39.84 -6.46
N HIS A 476 -20.77 40.07 -5.99
CA HIS A 476 -21.09 40.16 -4.56
C HIS A 476 -21.07 38.81 -3.82
N GLU A 477 -21.15 37.68 -4.54
CA GLU A 477 -21.09 36.33 -3.97
C GLU A 477 -19.66 35.77 -3.91
N GLN A 478 -18.70 36.37 -4.61
CA GLN A 478 -17.33 35.85 -4.72
C GLN A 478 -16.63 35.73 -3.36
N GLY A 479 -16.76 36.76 -2.50
CA GLY A 479 -16.20 36.74 -1.15
C GLY A 479 -16.79 35.63 -0.28
N PRO A 480 -18.12 35.58 -0.11
CA PRO A 480 -18.81 34.51 0.63
C PRO A 480 -18.49 33.10 0.13
N VAL A 481 -18.50 32.87 -1.19
CA VAL A 481 -18.21 31.55 -1.76
C VAL A 481 -16.75 31.14 -1.50
N ARG A 482 -15.78 32.05 -1.62
CA ARG A 482 -14.38 31.76 -1.28
C ARG A 482 -14.19 31.40 0.19
N ALA A 483 -14.86 32.11 1.09
CA ALA A 483 -14.84 31.80 2.52
C ALA A 483 -15.43 30.41 2.81
N LEU A 484 -16.53 30.05 2.14
CA LEU A 484 -17.13 28.72 2.22
C LEU A 484 -16.19 27.63 1.68
N VAL A 485 -15.55 27.85 0.53
CA VAL A 485 -14.56 26.89 0.00
C VAL A 485 -13.41 26.67 1.00
N ALA A 486 -12.92 27.72 1.66
CA ALA A 486 -11.89 27.60 2.67
C ALA A 486 -12.37 26.79 3.89
N ALA A 487 -13.55 27.10 4.42
CA ALA A 487 -14.14 26.40 5.56
C ALA A 487 -14.44 24.92 5.27
N LEU A 488 -14.96 24.61 4.07
CA LEU A 488 -15.27 23.24 3.63
C LEU A 488 -14.01 22.41 3.32
N ARG A 489 -12.87 23.06 3.10
CA ARG A 489 -11.58 22.39 2.86
C ARG A 489 -10.91 21.93 4.16
N GLU A 490 -11.26 22.53 5.30
CA GLU A 490 -10.70 22.11 6.59
C GLU A 490 -11.06 20.64 6.88
N PRO A 491 -10.07 19.78 7.22
CA PRO A 491 -10.31 18.36 7.48
C PRO A 491 -11.37 18.17 8.58
N GLY A 492 -12.39 17.36 8.30
CA GLY A 492 -13.46 17.03 9.26
C GLY A 492 -14.46 18.14 9.58
N ARG A 493 -14.41 19.30 8.89
CA ARG A 493 -15.33 20.44 9.12
C ARG A 493 -16.53 20.47 8.21
N LEU A 494 -16.52 19.76 7.08
CA LEU A 494 -17.54 19.89 6.05
C LEU A 494 -18.96 19.72 6.60
N ARG A 495 -19.22 18.64 7.36
CA ARG A 495 -20.55 18.39 7.94
C ARG A 495 -20.89 19.35 9.06
N ALA A 496 -19.91 19.89 9.78
CA ALA A 496 -20.14 20.93 10.79
C ALA A 496 -20.61 22.24 10.14
N VAL A 497 -19.92 22.69 9.08
CA VAL A 497 -20.30 23.88 8.30
C VAL A 497 -21.70 23.74 7.70
N LEU A 498 -22.06 22.55 7.20
CA LEU A 498 -23.41 22.28 6.72
C LEU A 498 -24.46 22.39 7.84
N ARG A 499 -24.18 21.89 9.04
CA ARG A 499 -25.11 22.01 10.19
C ARG A 499 -25.28 23.45 10.64
N GLU A 500 -24.21 24.24 10.71
CA GLU A 500 -24.26 25.67 11.07
C GLU A 500 -25.12 26.48 10.09
N LYS A 501 -25.16 26.06 8.82
CA LYS A 501 -26.00 26.63 7.77
C LYS A 501 -27.44 26.09 7.75
N GLY A 502 -27.80 25.18 8.66
CA GLY A 502 -29.10 24.52 8.64
C GLY A 502 -29.30 23.56 7.47
N LEU A 503 -28.21 23.09 6.85
CA LEU A 503 -28.19 22.20 5.68
C LEU A 503 -27.97 20.72 6.04
N GLY A 504 -27.97 20.40 7.34
CA GLY A 504 -27.80 19.04 7.85
C GLY A 504 -29.05 18.15 7.73
N ALA A 505 -28.84 16.83 7.93
CA ALA A 505 -29.86 15.80 7.97
C ALA A 505 -31.10 16.20 8.80
N GLY A 506 -32.30 16.09 8.23
CA GLY A 506 -33.56 16.29 8.96
C GLY A 506 -33.97 17.74 9.21
N ALA A 507 -33.26 18.75 8.68
CA ALA A 507 -33.73 20.13 8.69
C ALA A 507 -34.98 20.27 7.82
N SER A 508 -36.17 20.36 8.44
CA SER A 508 -37.39 20.74 7.72
C SER A 508 -37.18 22.11 7.05
N PRO A 509 -37.73 22.33 5.84
CA PRO A 509 -37.66 23.63 5.21
C PRO A 509 -38.37 24.62 6.13
N ALA A 510 -37.61 25.56 6.72
CA ALA A 510 -38.18 26.61 7.53
C ALA A 510 -39.15 27.40 6.65
N VAL A 511 -40.45 27.29 6.94
CA VAL A 511 -41.46 28.16 6.37
C VAL A 511 -41.11 29.58 6.81
N ALA A 512 -40.64 30.39 5.86
CA ALA A 512 -40.47 31.81 6.07
C ALA A 512 -41.85 32.44 6.29
N GLY A 513 -42.13 32.87 7.52
CA GLY A 513 -43.41 33.53 7.81
C GLY A 513 -43.64 33.91 9.28
N MET A 514 -43.24 35.14 9.60
CA MET A 514 -43.82 36.05 10.60
C MET A 514 -43.54 35.80 12.10
N GLY A 515 -43.11 36.89 12.73
CA GLY A 515 -42.63 36.95 14.11
C GLY A 515 -43.69 36.69 15.17
N GLY A 516 -43.19 36.30 16.34
CA GLY A 516 -43.99 36.13 17.55
C GLY A 516 -43.11 35.60 18.68
N SER A 517 -43.06 36.34 19.77
CA SER A 517 -42.20 36.19 20.94
C SER A 517 -42.39 34.90 21.77
N ALA A 518 -41.27 34.46 22.37
CA ALA A 518 -41.10 33.85 23.70
C ALA A 518 -42.21 32.94 24.29
N GLY A 519 -41.82 31.70 24.65
CA GLY A 519 -42.58 30.87 25.57
C GLY A 519 -41.86 29.55 25.90
N THR A 520 -41.24 29.49 27.07
CA THR A 520 -40.70 28.30 27.74
C THR A 520 -41.73 27.19 27.93
N ALA A 521 -41.36 25.92 27.72
CA ALA A 521 -41.99 24.77 28.36
C ALA A 521 -41.02 23.58 28.48
N VAL A 522 -41.23 22.79 29.52
CA VAL A 522 -40.32 21.87 30.21
C VAL A 522 -40.52 20.41 29.77
N ALA A 523 -39.42 19.65 29.90
CA ALA A 523 -39.19 18.20 30.01
C ALA A 523 -40.33 17.15 30.04
N GLY A 524 -39.97 15.94 29.57
CA GLY A 524 -40.59 14.63 29.82
C GLY A 524 -40.79 13.86 28.51
N GLY A 525 -40.30 12.65 28.24
CA GLY A 525 -39.98 11.52 29.12
C GLY A 525 -40.77 10.30 28.63
N ALA A 526 -40.08 9.17 28.46
CA ALA A 526 -40.58 7.80 28.29
C ALA A 526 -40.84 7.23 26.88
N ALA A 527 -40.20 6.08 26.70
CA ALA A 527 -40.30 5.11 25.62
C ALA A 527 -41.62 4.33 25.64
N ALA A 528 -42.00 3.75 24.51
CA ALA A 528 -42.73 2.49 24.47
C ALA A 528 -42.44 1.74 23.16
N ALA A 529 -41.84 0.57 23.31
CA ALA A 529 -41.72 -0.46 22.30
C ALA A 529 -43.11 -1.00 21.89
N LEU A 530 -43.33 -1.28 20.61
CA LEU A 530 -44.29 -2.30 20.20
C LEU A 530 -43.74 -3.10 19.01
N SER A 531 -43.82 -4.41 19.24
CA SER A 531 -43.28 -5.55 18.50
C SER A 531 -44.06 -5.82 17.21
N ALA A 532 -43.34 -6.41 16.25
CA ALA A 532 -43.91 -7.15 15.14
C ALA A 532 -44.65 -8.40 15.63
N SER A 533 -45.91 -8.53 15.24
CA SER A 533 -46.59 -9.80 14.93
C SER A 533 -47.99 -9.46 14.46
N ASP A 534 -48.22 -9.59 13.16
CA ASP A 534 -49.45 -10.14 12.57
C ASP A 534 -49.42 -9.83 11.08
N TRP A 535 -49.70 -10.85 10.28
CA TRP A 535 -50.41 -10.85 8.99
C TRP A 535 -50.03 -12.12 8.24
N GLY A 536 -50.63 -13.22 8.70
CA GLY A 536 -50.82 -14.42 7.91
C GLY A 536 -52.15 -14.34 7.15
N ARG A 537 -52.03 -14.34 5.81
CA ARG A 537 -52.84 -15.09 4.83
C ARG A 537 -54.33 -14.75 4.57
N THR A 538 -54.59 -14.66 3.26
CA THR A 538 -55.79 -15.00 2.46
C THR A 538 -56.91 -13.97 2.24
N GLY A 539 -57.16 -13.69 0.95
CA GLY A 539 -58.51 -13.82 0.38
C GLY A 539 -59.11 -12.57 -0.28
N GLY A 540 -59.27 -12.63 -1.60
CA GLY A 540 -60.41 -12.00 -2.29
C GLY A 540 -60.13 -10.75 -3.14
N ALA A 541 -59.99 -10.95 -4.45
CA ALA A 541 -60.39 -9.94 -5.44
C ALA A 541 -61.93 -9.86 -5.50
N PRO A 542 -62.53 -8.73 -5.97
CA PRO A 542 -62.80 -8.64 -7.41
C PRO A 542 -62.70 -7.22 -8.07
N ALA A 543 -62.33 -7.26 -9.35
CA ALA A 543 -62.75 -6.47 -10.54
C ALA A 543 -63.04 -4.95 -10.51
N ALA A 544 -62.18 -4.20 -11.24
CA ALA A 544 -62.40 -3.25 -12.37
C ALA A 544 -63.47 -2.10 -12.27
N PRO A 545 -63.34 -0.95 -12.98
CA PRO A 545 -62.92 -0.89 -14.40
C PRO A 545 -61.90 0.20 -14.79
N ALA A 546 -61.38 -0.01 -16.00
CA ALA A 546 -60.48 0.84 -16.76
C ALA A 546 -61.13 2.13 -17.26
N THR A 547 -60.34 3.20 -17.32
CA THR A 547 -60.56 4.33 -18.24
C THR A 547 -59.26 4.61 -18.98
N ALA A 548 -59.28 4.28 -20.27
CA ALA A 548 -58.28 4.65 -21.26
C ALA A 548 -58.57 6.04 -21.83
N ALA A 549 -57.52 6.79 -22.18
CA ALA A 549 -57.39 7.68 -23.36
C ALA A 549 -56.21 8.66 -23.17
N PRO A 550 -55.67 9.30 -24.23
CA PRO A 550 -55.35 8.75 -25.56
C PRO A 550 -53.93 9.15 -26.03
N GLN A 551 -53.39 8.38 -26.98
CA GLN A 551 -52.24 8.78 -27.80
C GLN A 551 -52.69 9.54 -29.04
N GLY A 552 -51.91 10.56 -29.43
CA GLY A 552 -51.81 11.10 -30.79
C GLY A 552 -51.84 12.63 -30.86
N PRO A 553 -51.43 13.26 -31.98
CA PRO A 553 -50.36 12.92 -32.92
C PRO A 553 -49.33 14.08 -33.05
N ALA A 554 -48.14 13.79 -33.59
CA ALA A 554 -47.22 14.83 -34.05
C ALA A 554 -47.77 15.53 -35.31
N PRO A 555 -47.44 16.83 -35.53
CA PRO A 555 -47.37 17.37 -36.88
C PRO A 555 -45.97 17.92 -37.20
N ALA A 556 -45.54 17.60 -38.41
CA ALA A 556 -44.36 18.10 -39.09
C ALA A 556 -44.68 19.33 -39.97
N ARG A 557 -43.61 20.05 -40.36
CA ARG A 557 -43.46 21.13 -41.39
C ARG A 557 -43.53 22.56 -40.83
N SER A 558 -42.76 23.54 -41.30
CA SER A 558 -41.61 23.63 -42.22
C SER A 558 -41.08 25.08 -42.20
N ARG A 559 -39.75 25.22 -42.25
CA ARG A 559 -38.91 26.33 -42.77
C ARG A 559 -39.57 27.71 -42.96
N GLY A 560 -39.10 28.68 -42.18
CA GLY A 560 -39.03 30.11 -42.52
C GLY A 560 -37.64 30.64 -42.16
N ARG A 561 -36.86 30.96 -43.19
CA ARG A 561 -35.49 31.48 -43.15
C ARG A 561 -35.52 32.98 -42.90
N ILE A 562 -34.86 33.47 -41.85
CA ILE A 562 -34.28 34.82 -41.79
C ILE A 562 -32.92 34.69 -41.08
N ASP A 563 -31.88 35.03 -41.83
CA ASP A 563 -30.49 35.15 -41.40
C ASP A 563 -30.33 36.36 -40.46
N ASP A 564 -29.57 36.22 -39.36
CA ASP A 564 -28.42 37.08 -39.02
C ASP A 564 -27.96 36.86 -37.55
N ARG A 565 -26.72 36.36 -37.40
CA ARG A 565 -25.67 36.63 -36.38
C ARG A 565 -26.08 36.54 -34.89
N GLU A 566 -25.52 35.68 -34.02
CA GLU A 566 -24.11 35.36 -33.73
C GLU A 566 -24.00 33.92 -33.17
N ALA A 567 -22.86 33.26 -33.42
CA ALA A 567 -22.64 31.83 -33.28
C ALA A 567 -22.38 31.38 -31.82
N GLU A 568 -23.21 30.46 -31.33
CA GLU A 568 -22.95 29.58 -30.19
C GLU A 568 -22.28 28.28 -30.68
N ASP A 569 -21.16 27.89 -30.07
CA ASP A 569 -20.44 26.65 -30.36
C ASP A 569 -21.16 25.42 -29.76
N ASP A 570 -21.67 24.54 -30.63
CA ASP A 570 -22.31 23.25 -30.33
C ASP A 570 -21.25 22.15 -30.08
N PRO A 571 -21.24 21.44 -28.92
CA PRO A 571 -20.22 20.44 -28.58
C PRO A 571 -20.41 19.06 -29.24
N ALA A 572 -21.24 18.94 -30.28
CA ALA A 572 -21.43 17.69 -31.02
C ALA A 572 -20.36 17.39 -32.09
N ASP A 573 -19.35 18.26 -32.26
CA ASP A 573 -18.34 18.15 -33.33
C ASP A 573 -16.87 18.09 -32.81
N ASP A 574 -16.59 17.46 -31.65
CA ASP A 574 -15.20 17.12 -31.26
C ASP A 574 -14.75 15.79 -31.93
N PRO A 575 -13.79 15.82 -32.88
CA PRO A 575 -13.30 14.63 -33.59
C PRO A 575 -12.55 13.63 -32.70
N ARG A 576 -12.26 13.96 -31.43
CA ARG A 576 -11.56 13.06 -30.50
C ARG A 576 -12.44 11.95 -29.91
N TYR A 577 -13.77 12.14 -29.87
CA TYR A 577 -14.67 11.15 -29.26
C TYR A 577 -15.22 10.09 -30.23
N ARG A 578 -15.14 10.32 -31.55
CA ARG A 578 -15.63 9.38 -32.56
C ARG A 578 -14.65 8.25 -32.89
N ASN A 579 -13.38 8.40 -32.51
CA ASN A 579 -12.30 7.49 -32.92
C ASN A 579 -12.00 6.36 -31.93
N THR A 580 -12.43 6.44 -30.68
CA THR A 580 -12.09 5.43 -29.66
C THR A 580 -12.89 4.13 -29.84
N THR A 581 -14.21 4.21 -30.06
CA THR A 581 -15.07 3.02 -30.18
C THR A 581 -14.84 2.24 -31.48
N PHE A 582 -14.53 2.91 -32.59
CA PHE A 582 -14.23 2.23 -33.86
C PHE A 582 -12.82 1.62 -33.87
N SER A 583 -11.86 2.20 -33.14
CA SER A 583 -10.49 1.71 -33.04
C SER A 583 -10.36 0.43 -32.19
N LEU A 584 -11.19 0.26 -31.15
CA LEU A 584 -11.20 -0.96 -30.34
C LEU A 584 -11.64 -2.18 -31.16
N HIS A 585 -12.69 -2.04 -31.97
CA HIS A 585 -13.21 -3.16 -32.78
C HIS A 585 -12.25 -3.60 -33.90
N LEU A 586 -11.46 -2.68 -34.45
CA LEU A 586 -10.44 -3.00 -35.47
C LEU A 586 -9.18 -3.65 -34.88
N GLY A 587 -8.79 -3.28 -33.66
CA GLY A 587 -7.65 -3.88 -32.95
C GLY A 587 -7.87 -5.35 -32.64
N HIS A 588 -9.05 -5.71 -32.12
CA HIS A 588 -9.39 -7.11 -31.84
C HIS A 588 -9.52 -7.95 -33.12
N LEU A 589 -10.07 -7.37 -34.21
CA LEU A 589 -10.15 -8.07 -35.50
C LEU A 589 -8.75 -8.33 -36.10
N ALA A 590 -7.82 -7.38 -35.99
CA ALA A 590 -6.44 -7.54 -36.45
C ALA A 590 -5.66 -8.58 -35.64
N LEU A 591 -5.92 -8.68 -34.33
CA LEU A 591 -5.28 -9.67 -33.46
C LEU A 591 -5.78 -11.10 -33.76
N VAL A 592 -7.08 -11.27 -34.03
CA VAL A 592 -7.67 -12.56 -34.43
C VAL A 592 -7.17 -13.02 -35.81
N ILE A 593 -7.06 -12.10 -36.78
CA ILE A 593 -6.51 -12.41 -38.11
C ILE A 593 -5.01 -12.71 -38.03
N GLY A 594 -4.27 -12.00 -37.16
CA GLY A 594 -2.85 -12.25 -36.91
C GLY A 594 -2.59 -13.63 -36.29
N ALA A 595 -3.37 -13.99 -35.26
CA ALA A 595 -3.28 -15.30 -34.62
C ALA A 595 -3.66 -16.45 -35.57
N ALA A 596 -4.71 -16.29 -36.39
CA ALA A 596 -5.11 -17.27 -37.39
C ALA A 596 -4.02 -17.50 -38.47
N ASN A 597 -3.33 -16.44 -38.88
CA ASN A 597 -2.23 -16.52 -39.85
C ASN A 597 -0.96 -17.17 -39.28
N VAL A 598 -0.66 -16.98 -37.99
CA VAL A 598 0.46 -17.65 -37.31
C VAL A 598 0.21 -19.16 -37.21
N VAL A 599 -1.01 -19.57 -36.87
CA VAL A 599 -1.40 -20.99 -36.82
C VAL A 599 -1.34 -21.64 -38.21
N LEU A 600 -1.80 -20.94 -39.26
CA LEU A 600 -1.68 -21.41 -40.64
C LEU A 600 -0.21 -21.50 -41.12
N LEU A 601 0.67 -20.62 -40.67
CA LEU A 601 2.11 -20.65 -41.01
C LEU A 601 2.85 -21.79 -40.31
N ILE A 602 2.49 -22.10 -39.06
CA ILE A 602 3.04 -23.23 -38.30
C ILE A 602 2.61 -24.57 -38.91
N LEU A 603 1.38 -24.65 -39.43
CA LEU A 603 0.84 -25.88 -40.00
C LEU A 603 1.34 -26.19 -41.42
N PHE A 604 1.85 -25.22 -42.19
CA PHE A 604 2.06 -25.42 -43.64
C PHE A 604 3.48 -25.36 -44.18
N PHE A 605 4.52 -24.97 -43.42
CA PHE A 605 5.85 -24.79 -44.03
C PHE A 605 7.04 -25.32 -43.24
N LYS A 606 7.60 -26.43 -43.74
CA LYS A 606 8.98 -26.88 -43.46
C LYS A 606 9.98 -26.24 -44.44
N GLU A 607 11.09 -25.81 -43.84
CA GLU A 607 12.43 -25.45 -44.35
C GLU A 607 12.60 -25.03 -45.82
N GLY A 608 12.83 -23.73 -46.02
CA GLY A 608 13.36 -23.15 -47.27
C GLY A 608 12.59 -21.93 -47.78
N ALA A 609 13.30 -20.90 -48.25
CA ALA A 609 12.80 -19.62 -48.80
C ALA A 609 11.84 -18.79 -47.92
N SER A 610 11.35 -19.33 -46.80
CA SER A 610 10.47 -18.73 -45.80
C SER A 610 11.18 -17.68 -44.93
N PHE A 611 12.49 -17.81 -44.72
CA PHE A 611 13.28 -16.84 -43.96
C PHE A 611 13.31 -15.44 -44.61
N ARG A 612 13.47 -15.38 -45.94
CA ARG A 612 13.54 -14.10 -46.68
C ARG A 612 12.20 -13.37 -46.76
N ARG A 613 11.08 -14.11 -46.76
CA ARG A 613 9.73 -13.51 -46.71
C ARG A 613 9.34 -13.09 -45.29
N GLY A 614 9.78 -13.82 -44.27
CA GLY A 614 9.63 -13.42 -42.87
C GLY A 614 10.32 -12.09 -42.54
N MET A 615 11.53 -11.88 -43.07
CA MET A 615 12.25 -10.60 -42.92
C MET A 615 11.54 -9.43 -43.63
N ALA A 616 10.88 -9.66 -44.78
CA ALA A 616 10.11 -8.64 -45.48
C ALA A 616 8.85 -8.22 -44.70
N VAL A 617 8.20 -9.18 -44.03
CA VAL A 617 7.03 -8.92 -43.17
C VAL A 617 7.46 -8.18 -41.90
N MET A 618 8.59 -8.55 -41.29
CA MET A 618 9.16 -7.81 -40.16
C MET A 618 9.57 -6.37 -40.53
N GLY A 619 10.10 -6.16 -41.73
CA GLY A 619 10.40 -4.82 -42.26
C GLY A 619 9.15 -3.95 -42.44
N LEU A 620 8.03 -4.54 -42.87
CA LEU A 620 6.75 -3.84 -43.00
C LEU A 620 6.11 -3.52 -41.63
N ILE A 621 6.21 -4.43 -40.66
CA ILE A 621 5.74 -4.21 -39.29
C ILE A 621 6.56 -3.10 -38.60
N ALA A 622 7.88 -3.10 -38.78
CA ALA A 622 8.75 -2.04 -38.27
C ALA A 622 8.48 -0.69 -38.95
N ALA A 623 8.24 -0.67 -40.27
CA ALA A 623 7.89 0.53 -41.01
C ALA A 623 6.52 1.10 -40.60
N PHE A 624 5.54 0.23 -40.32
CA PHE A 624 4.22 0.64 -39.85
C PHE A 624 4.25 1.13 -38.39
N GLY A 625 5.06 0.49 -37.53
CA GLY A 625 5.32 0.94 -36.17
C GLY A 625 5.95 2.33 -36.15
N ALA A 626 7.00 2.55 -36.95
CA ALA A 626 7.69 3.83 -37.08
C ALA A 626 6.78 4.94 -37.63
N TRP A 627 5.95 4.63 -38.64
CA TRP A 627 4.96 5.56 -39.21
C TRP A 627 3.88 5.97 -38.20
N ARG A 628 3.42 5.04 -37.36
CA ARG A 628 2.43 5.30 -36.32
C ARG A 628 3.01 6.14 -35.17
N THR A 629 4.21 5.79 -34.68
CA THR A 629 4.89 6.57 -33.62
C THR A 629 5.25 7.99 -34.05
N GLY A 630 5.47 8.23 -35.35
CA GLY A 630 5.75 9.56 -35.90
C GLY A 630 4.52 10.46 -36.05
N ARG A 631 3.30 9.90 -35.99
CA ARG A 631 2.05 10.65 -36.19
C ARG A 631 1.34 11.02 -34.89
N ASP A 632 1.60 10.27 -33.82
CA ASP A 632 0.88 10.37 -32.55
C ASP A 632 1.65 11.16 -31.46
N PHE A 633 2.84 11.71 -31.75
CA PHE A 633 3.67 12.44 -30.78
C PHE A 633 4.28 13.73 -31.37
N ASP A 634 4.47 14.76 -30.55
CA ASP A 634 5.12 16.03 -30.93
C ASP A 634 6.63 16.00 -30.66
N TRP A 635 7.43 15.72 -31.70
CA TRP A 635 8.89 15.62 -31.62
C TRP A 635 9.60 16.90 -32.09
N ALA A 636 10.77 17.21 -31.51
CA ALA A 636 11.65 18.28 -31.99
C ALA A 636 12.14 18.02 -33.45
N PRO A 637 12.40 19.06 -34.27
CA PRO A 637 12.70 18.91 -35.70
C PRO A 637 13.89 17.98 -36.02
N ALA A 638 14.94 18.02 -35.20
CA ALA A 638 16.12 17.16 -35.36
C ALA A 638 15.81 15.67 -35.15
N ALA A 639 14.88 15.35 -34.24
CA ALA A 639 14.48 13.98 -33.97
C ALA A 639 13.54 13.43 -35.08
N ARG A 640 12.69 14.28 -35.67
CA ARG A 640 11.92 13.93 -36.87
C ARG A 640 12.84 13.60 -38.06
N ALA A 641 13.92 14.36 -38.23
CA ALA A 641 14.91 14.09 -39.27
C ALA A 641 15.66 12.76 -39.03
N ALA A 642 16.05 12.47 -37.80
CA ALA A 642 16.72 11.20 -37.45
C ALA A 642 15.81 9.98 -37.70
N VAL A 643 14.54 10.05 -37.28
CA VAL A 643 13.56 8.98 -37.51
C VAL A 643 13.27 8.79 -39.00
N ALA A 644 13.19 9.87 -39.78
CA ALA A 644 13.00 9.80 -41.23
C ALA A 644 14.18 9.12 -41.94
N VAL A 645 15.42 9.37 -41.49
CA VAL A 645 16.63 8.71 -42.02
C VAL A 645 16.63 7.22 -41.68
N VAL A 646 16.29 6.84 -40.44
CA VAL A 646 16.22 5.43 -40.02
C VAL A 646 15.10 4.69 -40.77
N ALA A 647 13.97 5.35 -41.02
CA ALA A 647 12.85 4.80 -41.80
C ALA A 647 13.16 4.65 -43.30
N ALA A 648 14.17 5.33 -43.83
CA ALA A 648 14.57 5.21 -45.24
C ALA A 648 15.42 3.95 -45.52
N ILE A 649 16.08 3.38 -44.50
CA ILE A 649 16.97 2.21 -44.63
C ILE A 649 16.25 0.96 -45.18
N PRO A 650 15.05 0.59 -44.69
CA PRO A 650 14.29 -0.55 -45.24
C PRO A 650 13.83 -0.33 -46.68
N ILE A 651 13.51 0.91 -47.06
CA ILE A 651 13.01 1.26 -48.40
C ILE A 651 14.11 1.07 -49.44
N VAL A 652 15.34 1.49 -49.12
CA VAL A 652 16.52 1.24 -49.96
C VAL A 652 16.79 -0.27 -50.10
N GLY A 653 16.67 -1.03 -49.00
CA GLY A 653 16.79 -2.49 -49.03
C GLY A 653 15.75 -3.18 -49.92
N MET A 654 14.52 -2.67 -49.93
CA MET A 654 13.45 -3.18 -50.79
C MET A 654 13.71 -2.86 -52.28
N ALA A 655 14.19 -1.66 -52.61
CA ALA A 655 14.54 -1.27 -53.97
C ALA A 655 15.69 -2.13 -54.55
N VAL A 656 16.71 -2.42 -53.74
CA VAL A 656 17.83 -3.32 -54.14
C VAL A 656 17.32 -4.74 -54.37
N SER A 657 16.41 -5.22 -53.52
CA SER A 657 15.82 -6.56 -53.64
C SER A 657 14.97 -6.70 -54.91
N VAL A 658 14.17 -5.69 -55.24
CA VAL A 658 13.37 -5.65 -56.48
C VAL A 658 14.27 -5.57 -57.71
N TRP A 659 15.33 -4.76 -57.67
CA TRP A 659 16.30 -4.66 -58.75
C TRP A 659 17.02 -5.98 -59.02
N MET A 660 17.44 -6.69 -57.97
CA MET A 660 18.03 -8.03 -58.10
C MET A 660 17.03 -9.04 -58.69
N LEU A 661 15.75 -8.95 -58.32
CA LEU A 661 14.70 -9.82 -58.86
C LEU A 661 14.49 -9.58 -60.36
N VAL A 662 14.42 -8.31 -60.78
CA VAL A 662 14.26 -7.93 -62.20
C VAL A 662 15.49 -8.34 -63.02
N ARG A 663 16.69 -8.20 -62.46
CA ARG A 663 17.94 -8.66 -63.10
C ARG A 663 17.97 -10.18 -63.24
N ALA A 664 17.52 -10.93 -62.24
CA ALA A 664 17.43 -12.40 -62.28
C ALA A 664 16.41 -12.89 -63.33
N PHE A 665 15.33 -12.15 -63.55
CA PHE A 665 14.34 -12.45 -64.60
C PHE A 665 14.86 -12.15 -66.01
N ARG A 666 15.64 -11.07 -66.20
CA ARG A 666 16.24 -10.72 -67.50
C ARG A 666 17.40 -11.63 -67.93
N GLY A 667 17.97 -12.43 -67.02
CA GLY A 667 19.01 -13.41 -67.36
C GLY A 667 18.48 -14.80 -67.72
N ARG A 668 17.16 -15.00 -67.69
CA ARG A 668 16.49 -16.29 -68.02
C ARG A 668 15.56 -16.22 -69.24
N VAL A 669 15.53 -15.08 -69.92
CA VAL A 669 14.99 -14.88 -71.28
C VAL A 669 16.18 -14.59 -72.17
#